data_AF-A0A1F3BHY8-F1
#
_entry.id   AF-A0A1F3BHY8-F1
#
_cell.length_a   1.000
_cell.length_b   1.000
_cell.length_c   1.000
_cell.angle_alpha   90.00
_cell.angle_beta   90.00
_cell.angle_gamma   90.00
#
_symmetry.space_group_name_H-M   'P 1'
#
loop_
_entity.id
_entity.type
_entity.pdbx_description
1 polymer ?
#
loop_
_entity_poly.entity_id
_entity_poly.type
_entity_poly.pdbx_seq_one_letter_code
_entity_poly.pdbx_strand_id
1 'polypeptide(L)'
;LLVPRLTTAQRTTISVPATGLLVFDTNLNSFYYWNGSSWTNLTSGSASGIWGYNSPYVYLNSTTNKLGIGTTTPFGKMEVKSDNTLGANDPIFQVVNNNGDTVFAVYQQGVRVNVEDSPGKATSSKGGFAVGGFSPSKGTFTNEFLRVTPDSVRVYIEDNPAKATASKGGFAVGGFSPSKTTVTNYLDLTPNNYFIGHGSGSANTTGLYNSFIGFNSGLSNTTASNNTFMGYKSGNQTTTGEGNVAIGTNSGLNNIDGWYNVFIGYDAGNKNLASNNTFVGTGSGQENTTGLNNTFYGNSSGFGNSTGIENTYIGNSAGAYNFTGNYNTHLGFDAGSGADDYQAFVGNHNVFIGYKCGDKIINNSKNTFLGNFSGYNCEYGNRNVFLGYRAGFNETTSDKLYIANGATSDSTLIYGNFSSKFLLVNGSLKVNGILYDLDSDAGTNGQILSSTGSGTNWINAPTSPWSTSGLNTYYNSGNVGIGTSSPAQKLDVAGDIKLNNSLYFTTGNFSIFNGNSRKVMDSWWSSSLGATGLNVGDYTAINSAYDWSVNEPSSIITSNSYPLLVTTGISSNPGVAYQNTLMVMNSSGYLGIGTTAPTSKVHAVDIQTTNDNPAVYGSHSVTDNYGIGVKGEGKWKGVYGVSSSAIGSATAVRGDASGSAASKYGVYGYASGTNTNYGIYGSASGGTTNYAGYFDGNVHVNGTLSKSAGTFKIDHPQDPENKYLIHSFVESPDMKNIYDGVATLDNQGKATITLPSYFGSLNKDFRYQLTAIGVAAPNLHIEQKVQNNTFIIAGGSAGMEISWQVTGIRKDPYAIQNPIVVEEEKLQQDKGKYLNPELYNQPAEKSMYKVSEK
;
A
#
# COMPACT_ATOMS: atom_id res chain seq x y z
N LEU A 1 83.92 -69.82 52.20
CA LEU A 1 85.34 -69.63 51.83
C LEU A 1 85.64 -68.14 51.77
N LEU A 2 86.65 -67.67 52.48
CA LEU A 2 87.15 -66.30 52.30
C LEU A 2 88.01 -66.28 51.03
N VAL A 3 87.68 -65.39 50.10
CA VAL A 3 88.44 -65.21 48.85
C VAL A 3 89.82 -64.65 49.22
N PRO A 4 90.93 -65.22 48.73
CA PRO A 4 92.27 -64.73 49.01
C PRO A 4 92.39 -63.24 48.65
N ARG A 5 92.86 -62.43 49.61
CA ARG A 5 93.08 -61.00 49.44
C ARG A 5 94.56 -60.76 49.21
N LEU A 6 94.92 -60.36 48.00
CA LEU A 6 96.32 -60.20 47.57
C LEU A 6 96.52 -58.77 47.05
N THR A 7 97.70 -58.22 47.24
CA THR A 7 98.09 -56.99 46.52
C THR A 7 98.26 -57.28 45.02
N THR A 8 98.22 -56.27 44.15
CA THR A 8 98.42 -56.47 42.70
C THR A 8 99.73 -57.18 42.39
N ALA A 9 100.81 -56.83 43.12
CA ALA A 9 102.10 -57.49 43.00
C ALA A 9 102.03 -58.97 43.40
N GLN A 10 101.37 -59.30 44.53
CA GLN A 10 101.19 -60.69 44.97
C GLN A 10 100.30 -61.51 44.03
N ARG A 11 99.27 -60.92 43.42
CA ARG A 11 98.42 -61.60 42.44
C ARG A 11 99.19 -61.93 41.16
N THR A 12 99.99 -60.99 40.65
CA THR A 12 100.70 -61.13 39.38
C THR A 12 101.94 -62.02 39.46
N THR A 13 102.48 -62.27 40.66
CA THR A 13 103.59 -63.20 40.88
C THR A 13 103.17 -64.66 41.08
N ILE A 14 101.87 -64.97 41.08
CA ILE A 14 101.39 -66.35 41.06
C ILE A 14 101.84 -66.99 39.74
N SER A 15 102.87 -67.82 39.80
CA SER A 15 103.59 -68.34 38.63
C SER A 15 102.76 -69.30 37.77
N VAL A 16 101.77 -69.97 38.35
CA VAL A 16 100.82 -70.85 37.63
C VAL A 16 99.44 -70.76 38.27
N PRO A 17 98.63 -69.71 38.01
CA PRO A 17 97.32 -69.58 38.62
C PRO A 17 96.36 -70.62 38.01
N ALA A 18 95.56 -71.28 38.85
CA ALA A 18 94.53 -72.19 38.36
C ALA A 18 93.44 -71.41 37.60
N THR A 19 92.97 -71.93 36.46
CA THR A 19 91.83 -71.37 35.75
C THR A 19 90.60 -71.33 36.65
N GLY A 20 89.97 -70.16 36.77
CA GLY A 20 88.86 -69.90 37.68
C GLY A 20 89.27 -69.43 39.08
N LEU A 21 90.58 -69.34 39.39
CA LEU A 21 91.05 -68.83 40.68
C LEU A 21 90.57 -67.40 40.87
N LEU A 22 89.70 -67.19 41.84
CA LEU A 22 89.18 -65.88 42.24
C LEU A 22 90.04 -65.31 43.38
N VAL A 23 90.48 -64.08 43.22
CA VAL A 23 91.19 -63.31 44.24
C VAL A 23 90.61 -61.90 44.33
N PHE A 24 90.71 -61.28 45.50
CA PHE A 24 90.43 -59.85 45.64
C PHE A 24 91.74 -59.08 45.65
N ASP A 25 91.95 -58.23 44.65
CA ASP A 25 93.12 -57.37 44.53
C ASP A 25 92.95 -56.16 45.45
N THR A 26 93.72 -56.10 46.53
CA THR A 26 93.57 -55.07 47.57
C THR A 26 94.12 -53.72 47.18
N ASN A 27 95.00 -53.62 46.18
CA ASN A 27 95.43 -52.31 45.66
C ASN A 27 94.35 -51.69 44.77
N LEU A 28 93.66 -52.53 43.98
CA LEU A 28 92.64 -52.07 43.03
C LEU A 28 91.21 -52.14 43.59
N ASN A 29 91.03 -52.65 44.82
CA ASN A 29 89.73 -52.86 45.46
C ASN A 29 88.71 -53.59 44.58
N SER A 30 89.16 -54.61 43.86
CA SER A 30 88.32 -55.32 42.89
C SER A 30 88.60 -56.81 42.84
N PHE A 31 87.58 -57.59 42.48
CA PHE A 31 87.72 -59.02 42.26
C PHE A 31 88.31 -59.30 40.89
N TYR A 32 89.33 -60.16 40.88
CA TYR A 32 89.95 -60.69 39.66
C TYR A 32 89.88 -62.20 39.66
N TYR A 33 89.64 -62.80 38.50
CA TYR A 33 89.83 -64.23 38.33
C TYR A 33 90.82 -64.53 37.22
N TRP A 34 91.53 -65.65 37.33
CA TRP A 34 92.40 -66.12 36.25
C TRP A 34 91.57 -66.89 35.22
N ASN A 35 91.56 -66.45 33.97
CA ASN A 35 90.76 -67.11 32.91
C ASN A 35 91.50 -68.26 32.21
N GLY A 36 92.72 -68.60 32.67
CA GLY A 36 93.60 -69.60 32.06
C GLY A 36 94.78 -69.01 31.28
N SER A 37 94.74 -67.70 30.99
CA SER A 37 95.82 -67.00 30.26
C SER A 37 96.16 -65.61 30.82
N SER A 38 95.18 -64.93 31.43
CA SER A 38 95.35 -63.60 32.02
C SER A 38 94.42 -63.41 33.24
N TRP A 39 94.82 -62.51 34.13
CA TRP A 39 93.95 -62.05 35.21
C TRP A 39 92.90 -61.07 34.67
N THR A 40 91.62 -61.38 34.87
CA THR A 40 90.48 -60.60 34.37
C THR A 40 89.70 -59.98 35.52
N ASN A 41 89.40 -58.68 35.43
CA ASN A 41 88.63 -57.94 36.43
C ASN A 41 87.12 -58.24 36.28
N LEU A 42 86.44 -58.63 37.36
CA LEU A 42 85.01 -58.92 37.38
C LEU A 42 84.10 -57.69 37.41
N THR A 43 84.62 -56.54 37.87
CA THR A 43 83.87 -55.27 37.93
C THR A 43 84.07 -54.36 36.71
N SER A 44 84.98 -54.68 35.79
CA SER A 44 85.18 -53.91 34.55
C SER A 44 84.82 -54.67 33.26
N GLY A 45 84.14 -55.81 33.37
CA GLY A 45 83.47 -56.39 32.20
C GLY A 45 82.21 -55.56 31.90
N SER A 46 81.90 -55.11 30.69
CA SER A 46 81.91 -55.95 29.47
C SER A 46 81.49 -57.40 29.74
N ALA A 47 80.67 -57.62 30.78
CA ALA A 47 79.84 -58.80 30.86
C ALA A 47 78.70 -58.55 29.88
N SER A 48 78.61 -59.41 28.86
CA SER A 48 77.56 -59.47 27.85
C SER A 48 76.17 -59.59 28.47
N GLY A 49 75.66 -58.50 29.04
CA GLY A 49 74.38 -58.41 29.72
C GLY A 49 73.55 -57.26 29.13
N ILE A 50 73.15 -57.40 27.86
CA ILE A 50 72.00 -56.77 27.18
C ILE A 50 71.91 -55.21 27.16
N TRP A 51 72.63 -54.46 27.99
CA TRP A 51 72.53 -53.00 28.13
C TRP A 51 73.90 -52.31 28.21
N GLY A 52 74.80 -52.57 27.25
CA GLY A 52 76.14 -51.99 27.22
C GLY A 52 76.16 -50.52 26.74
N TYR A 53 76.81 -49.62 27.49
CA TYR A 53 76.77 -48.15 27.30
C TYR A 53 77.32 -47.58 25.96
N ASN A 54 77.85 -48.39 25.04
CA ASN A 54 78.49 -47.89 23.80
C ASN A 54 78.25 -48.79 22.58
N SER A 55 77.22 -49.64 22.60
CA SER A 55 76.94 -50.55 21.48
C SER A 55 75.78 -50.04 20.62
N PRO A 56 75.85 -50.13 19.27
CA PRO A 56 74.72 -49.75 18.41
C PRO A 56 73.50 -50.65 18.61
N TYR A 57 73.65 -51.84 19.19
CA TYR A 57 72.53 -52.75 19.47
C TYR A 57 71.59 -52.17 20.54
N VAL A 58 72.15 -51.62 21.61
CA VAL A 58 71.43 -50.94 22.70
C VAL A 58 72.36 -49.89 23.30
N TYR A 59 72.01 -48.62 23.16
CA TYR A 59 72.80 -47.45 23.56
C TYR A 59 72.06 -46.61 24.58
N LEU A 60 72.66 -46.40 25.75
CA LEU A 60 72.16 -45.50 26.80
C LEU A 60 73.12 -44.32 26.92
N ASN A 61 72.64 -43.11 26.61
CA ASN A 61 73.43 -41.91 26.82
C ASN A 61 73.16 -41.36 28.24
N SER A 62 74.14 -41.48 29.13
CA SER A 62 74.06 -41.01 30.51
C SER A 62 74.04 -39.49 30.66
N THR A 63 74.40 -38.74 29.61
CA THR A 63 74.38 -37.27 29.60
C THR A 63 73.03 -36.74 29.14
N THR A 64 72.38 -37.38 28.16
CA THR A 64 71.11 -36.92 27.60
C THR A 64 69.89 -37.71 28.07
N ASN A 65 70.08 -38.78 28.85
CA ASN A 65 69.03 -39.72 29.28
C ASN A 65 68.18 -40.25 28.12
N LYS A 66 68.84 -40.61 27.01
CA LYS A 66 68.19 -41.17 25.81
C LYS A 66 68.60 -42.62 25.60
N LEU A 67 67.64 -43.43 25.18
CA LEU A 67 67.82 -44.83 24.81
C LEU A 67 67.73 -44.99 23.28
N GLY A 68 68.78 -45.51 22.66
CA GLY A 68 68.79 -45.93 21.26
C GLY A 68 68.88 -47.46 21.15
N ILE A 69 68.11 -48.07 20.27
CA ILE A 69 68.21 -49.48 19.90
C ILE A 69 68.43 -49.52 18.38
N GLY A 70 69.57 -50.06 17.93
CA GLY A 70 70.01 -49.95 16.53
C GLY A 70 70.63 -48.60 16.14
N THR A 71 70.82 -47.67 17.08
CA THR A 71 71.41 -46.34 16.85
C THR A 71 72.15 -45.82 18.08
N THR A 72 73.29 -45.16 17.88
CA THR A 72 74.06 -44.49 18.96
C THR A 72 73.77 -42.98 19.06
N THR A 73 72.90 -42.44 18.20
CA THR A 73 72.51 -41.02 18.21
C THR A 73 70.99 -40.86 18.21
N PRO A 74 70.27 -41.33 19.26
CA PRO A 74 68.82 -41.22 19.32
C PRO A 74 68.35 -39.76 19.34
N PHE A 75 67.44 -39.43 18.45
CA PHE A 75 66.78 -38.13 18.37
C PHE A 75 65.78 -37.96 19.52
N GLY A 76 64.90 -38.94 19.73
CA GLY A 76 63.92 -38.98 20.83
C GLY A 76 64.45 -39.59 22.14
N LYS A 77 63.63 -39.59 23.20
CA LYS A 77 63.99 -40.24 24.49
C LYS A 77 64.16 -41.76 24.35
N MET A 78 63.45 -42.37 23.40
CA MET A 78 63.61 -43.76 22.98
C MET A 78 63.51 -43.80 21.46
N GLU A 79 64.51 -44.35 20.78
CA GLU A 79 64.50 -44.55 19.33
C GLU A 79 64.89 -46.00 19.00
N VAL A 80 64.10 -46.66 18.16
CA VAL A 80 64.38 -47.99 17.62
C VAL A 80 64.58 -47.87 16.12
N LYS A 81 65.79 -48.16 15.64
CA LYS A 81 66.18 -47.98 14.24
C LYS A 81 66.48 -49.34 13.61
N SER A 82 65.89 -49.60 12.45
CA SER A 82 66.16 -50.80 11.66
C SER A 82 67.62 -50.81 11.19
N ASP A 83 68.23 -52.00 11.11
CA ASP A 83 69.43 -52.17 10.32
C ASP A 83 69.11 -52.17 8.82
N ASN A 84 70.16 -52.06 7.99
CA ASN A 84 70.07 -52.00 6.53
C ASN A 84 70.03 -53.39 5.86
N THR A 85 69.95 -54.46 6.62
CA THR A 85 69.90 -55.86 6.15
C THR A 85 68.50 -56.48 6.24
N LEU A 86 67.59 -55.88 7.01
CA LEU A 86 66.18 -56.25 7.09
C LEU A 86 65.39 -55.85 5.83
N GLY A 87 64.53 -56.75 5.34
CA GLY A 87 63.63 -56.52 4.22
C GLY A 87 62.36 -55.76 4.61
N ALA A 88 61.55 -55.39 3.61
CA ALA A 88 60.33 -54.59 3.83
C ALA A 88 59.28 -55.25 4.75
N ASN A 89 59.35 -56.58 4.91
CA ASN A 89 58.44 -57.38 5.73
C ASN A 89 59.01 -57.75 7.11
N ASP A 90 60.23 -57.32 7.43
CA ASP A 90 60.84 -57.57 8.72
C ASP A 90 60.52 -56.41 9.68
N PRO A 91 60.10 -56.71 10.93
CA PRO A 91 59.66 -55.66 11.85
C PRO A 91 60.85 -54.90 12.44
N ILE A 92 60.77 -53.57 12.41
CA ILE A 92 61.65 -52.63 13.13
C ILE A 92 61.42 -52.73 14.64
N PHE A 93 60.16 -52.89 15.04
CA PHE A 93 59.73 -53.09 16.42
C PHE A 93 58.56 -54.07 16.42
N GLN A 94 58.58 -55.07 17.30
CA GLN A 94 57.48 -56.02 17.44
C GLN A 94 57.15 -56.29 18.91
N VAL A 95 55.87 -56.38 19.19
CA VAL A 95 55.29 -56.92 20.42
C VAL A 95 54.65 -58.24 20.05
N VAL A 96 55.05 -59.32 20.73
CA VAL A 96 54.50 -60.66 20.54
C VAL A 96 53.72 -61.10 21.79
N ASN A 97 52.68 -61.92 21.63
CA ASN A 97 51.95 -62.53 22.74
C ASN A 97 52.73 -63.73 23.33
N ASN A 98 52.16 -64.39 24.35
CA ASN A 98 52.78 -65.57 24.99
C ASN A 98 52.96 -66.77 24.04
N ASN A 99 52.24 -66.81 22.92
CA ASN A 99 52.34 -67.88 21.92
C ASN A 99 53.41 -67.57 20.85
N GLY A 100 54.02 -66.38 20.90
CA GLY A 100 54.99 -65.92 19.91
C GLY A 100 54.39 -65.18 18.71
N ASP A 101 53.08 -64.96 18.68
CA ASP A 101 52.42 -64.23 17.59
C ASP A 101 52.62 -62.73 17.75
N THR A 102 53.00 -62.04 16.68
CA THR A 102 53.04 -60.57 16.65
C THR A 102 51.64 -60.02 16.92
N VAL A 103 51.45 -59.18 17.94
CA VAL A 103 50.21 -58.43 18.23
C VAL A 103 50.30 -56.98 17.77
N PHE A 104 51.52 -56.45 17.70
CA PHE A 104 51.80 -55.11 17.16
C PHE A 104 53.19 -55.14 16.54
N ALA A 105 53.35 -54.66 15.30
CA ALA A 105 54.64 -54.50 14.69
C ALA A 105 54.71 -53.26 13.80
N VAL A 106 55.87 -52.62 13.81
CA VAL A 106 56.22 -51.52 12.90
C VAL A 106 57.22 -52.09 11.89
N TYR A 107 56.94 -51.90 10.60
CA TYR A 107 57.78 -52.31 9.47
C TYR A 107 58.31 -51.09 8.74
N GLN A 108 59.22 -51.27 7.79
CA GLN A 108 59.76 -50.18 6.97
C GLN A 108 58.67 -49.40 6.19
N GLN A 109 57.55 -50.05 5.87
CA GLN A 109 56.50 -49.48 5.02
C GLN A 109 55.14 -49.30 5.72
N GLY A 110 55.04 -49.58 7.02
CA GLY A 110 53.77 -49.41 7.73
C GLY A 110 53.70 -50.08 9.09
N VAL A 111 52.54 -49.99 9.73
CA VAL A 111 52.26 -50.57 11.04
C VAL A 111 51.23 -51.68 10.91
N ARG A 112 51.45 -52.81 11.58
CA ARG A 112 50.50 -53.91 11.70
C ARG A 112 50.08 -54.05 13.15
N VAL A 113 48.77 -54.11 13.39
CA VAL A 113 48.20 -54.48 14.69
C VAL A 113 47.40 -55.74 14.45
N ASN A 114 47.85 -56.85 15.02
CA ASN A 114 47.15 -58.12 14.94
C ASN A 114 46.36 -58.32 16.24
N VAL A 115 45.07 -58.56 16.09
CA VAL A 115 44.21 -58.95 17.20
C VAL A 115 44.01 -60.46 17.11
N GLU A 116 44.14 -61.16 18.23
CA GLU A 116 44.01 -62.62 18.29
C GLU A 116 42.64 -63.08 17.75
N ASP A 117 42.67 -63.87 16.67
CA ASP A 117 41.49 -64.51 16.08
C ASP A 117 41.64 -66.03 16.18
N SER A 118 41.09 -66.60 17.26
CA SER A 118 41.01 -68.05 17.43
C SER A 118 39.85 -68.60 16.58
N PRO A 119 39.98 -69.77 15.92
CA PRO A 119 38.91 -70.39 15.13
C PRO A 119 37.57 -70.59 15.88
N GLY A 120 37.59 -70.53 17.22
CA GLY A 120 36.40 -70.61 18.07
C GLY A 120 35.68 -69.29 18.39
N LYS A 121 36.18 -68.12 17.92
CA LYS A 121 35.56 -66.80 18.17
C LYS A 121 35.10 -66.04 16.92
N ALA A 122 35.26 -66.63 15.74
CA ALA A 122 34.76 -66.10 14.47
C ALA A 122 33.27 -66.44 14.24
N THR A 123 32.38 -65.96 15.11
CA THR A 123 30.93 -66.00 14.87
C THR A 123 30.31 -64.61 14.65
N SER A 124 31.12 -63.55 14.56
CA SER A 124 30.64 -62.24 14.10
C SER A 124 31.68 -61.52 13.25
N SER A 125 31.23 -61.05 12.09
CA SER A 125 31.96 -60.17 11.18
C SER A 125 32.19 -58.82 11.86
N LYS A 126 33.44 -58.56 12.28
CA LYS A 126 33.85 -57.26 12.78
C LYS A 126 34.20 -56.34 11.61
N GLY A 127 33.59 -55.16 11.61
CA GLY A 127 33.96 -54.06 10.72
C GLY A 127 35.33 -53.51 11.09
N GLY A 128 36.28 -53.62 10.17
CA GLY A 128 37.50 -52.83 10.13
C GLY A 128 37.36 -51.74 9.06
N PHE A 129 38.00 -50.59 9.27
CA PHE A 129 38.07 -49.56 8.24
C PHE A 129 39.07 -49.99 7.15
N ALA A 130 38.57 -50.55 6.06
CA ALA A 130 39.37 -50.96 4.91
C ALA A 130 39.07 -50.09 3.71
N VAL A 131 40.10 -49.42 3.18
CA VAL A 131 40.10 -48.82 1.84
C VAL A 131 41.16 -49.55 1.03
N GLY A 132 40.72 -50.41 0.11
CA GLY A 132 41.64 -51.15 -0.75
C GLY A 132 40.95 -51.60 -2.04
N GLY A 133 41.61 -51.40 -3.18
CA GLY A 133 41.28 -52.09 -4.42
C GLY A 133 41.93 -53.46 -4.41
N PHE A 134 41.15 -54.53 -4.24
CA PHE A 134 41.67 -55.89 -4.37
C PHE A 134 41.71 -56.28 -5.85
N SER A 135 42.91 -56.39 -6.43
CA SER A 135 43.14 -56.97 -7.75
C SER A 135 44.18 -58.08 -7.60
N PRO A 136 43.93 -59.31 -8.10
CA PRO A 136 44.93 -60.39 -8.11
C PRO A 136 46.07 -60.15 -9.13
N SER A 137 46.12 -59.01 -9.83
CA SER A 137 47.12 -58.67 -10.84
C SER A 137 47.94 -57.44 -10.46
N LYS A 138 49.27 -57.55 -10.51
CA LYS A 138 50.24 -56.48 -10.23
C LYS A 138 50.19 -55.40 -11.33
N GLY A 139 49.43 -54.34 -11.12
CA GLY A 139 49.47 -53.12 -11.92
C GLY A 139 49.90 -51.92 -11.10
N THR A 140 50.56 -50.94 -11.72
CA THR A 140 50.98 -49.69 -11.08
C THR A 140 49.75 -48.89 -10.66
N PHE A 141 49.62 -48.60 -9.36
CA PHE A 141 48.51 -47.82 -8.80
C PHE A 141 48.84 -46.32 -8.84
N THR A 142 47.93 -45.49 -9.38
CA THR A 142 48.03 -44.01 -9.40
C THR A 142 46.89 -43.29 -8.69
N ASN A 143 45.92 -44.00 -8.10
CA ASN A 143 44.69 -43.38 -7.58
C ASN A 143 44.61 -43.45 -6.04
N GLU A 144 44.25 -42.32 -5.42
CA GLU A 144 43.90 -42.23 -4.00
C GLU A 144 42.43 -42.62 -3.79
N PHE A 145 42.17 -43.60 -2.93
CA PHE A 145 40.81 -44.15 -2.69
C PHE A 145 40.09 -43.53 -1.49
N LEU A 146 40.82 -42.86 -0.60
CA LEU A 146 40.27 -42.06 0.50
C LEU A 146 41.24 -40.96 0.83
N ARG A 147 40.75 -39.72 0.84
CA ARG A 147 41.46 -38.57 1.39
C ARG A 147 40.64 -38.02 2.54
N VAL A 148 41.27 -37.94 3.72
CA VAL A 148 40.73 -37.27 4.90
C VAL A 148 41.59 -36.03 5.13
N THR A 149 40.99 -34.86 5.00
CA THR A 149 41.60 -33.59 5.41
C THR A 149 40.74 -32.98 6.52
N PRO A 150 41.23 -31.98 7.29
CA PRO A 150 40.43 -31.33 8.34
C PRO A 150 39.09 -30.74 7.84
N ASP A 151 38.99 -30.53 6.54
CA ASP A 151 37.96 -29.81 5.82
C ASP A 151 37.02 -30.72 4.99
N SER A 152 37.38 -31.97 4.65
CA SER A 152 36.42 -32.93 4.04
C SER A 152 36.86 -34.40 4.07
N VAL A 153 35.87 -35.30 3.94
CA VAL A 153 36.06 -36.73 3.59
C VAL A 153 35.42 -36.97 2.23
N ARG A 154 36.16 -37.52 1.26
CA ARG A 154 35.69 -37.80 -0.11
C ARG A 154 35.86 -39.28 -0.44
N VAL A 155 34.82 -39.90 -1.01
CA VAL A 155 34.78 -41.33 -1.38
C VAL A 155 34.55 -41.46 -2.89
N TYR A 156 35.41 -42.21 -3.58
CA TYR A 156 35.29 -42.51 -5.01
C TYR A 156 34.78 -43.95 -5.22
N ILE A 157 33.84 -44.15 -6.14
CA ILE A 157 33.32 -45.48 -6.53
C ILE A 157 33.64 -45.72 -8.01
N GLU A 158 34.05 -46.94 -8.37
CA GLU A 158 34.35 -47.36 -9.74
C GLU A 158 33.06 -47.66 -10.51
N ASP A 159 32.87 -47.03 -11.67
CA ASP A 159 31.59 -47.02 -12.42
C ASP A 159 31.59 -47.94 -13.66
N ASN A 160 32.42 -49.00 -13.67
CA ASN A 160 32.52 -49.94 -14.80
C ASN A 160 31.43 -51.04 -14.74
N PRO A 161 30.50 -51.10 -15.71
CA PRO A 161 29.39 -52.06 -15.70
C PRO A 161 29.83 -53.53 -15.78
N ALA A 162 31.04 -53.84 -16.27
CA ALA A 162 31.53 -55.21 -16.42
C ALA A 162 32.00 -55.88 -15.11
N LYS A 163 32.11 -55.12 -14.00
CA LYS A 163 32.61 -55.62 -12.71
C LYS A 163 31.58 -55.63 -11.57
N ALA A 164 30.34 -55.21 -11.84
CA ALA A 164 29.30 -55.04 -10.82
C ALA A 164 28.50 -56.33 -10.48
N THR A 165 28.93 -57.51 -10.91
CA THR A 165 28.13 -58.75 -10.81
C THR A 165 28.43 -59.65 -9.60
N ALA A 166 29.34 -59.27 -8.70
CA ALA A 166 29.60 -60.05 -7.48
C ALA A 166 29.70 -59.16 -6.23
N SER A 167 28.72 -59.35 -5.33
CA SER A 167 28.77 -59.14 -3.87
C SER A 167 29.40 -57.84 -3.34
N LYS A 168 28.57 -56.79 -3.38
CA LYS A 168 28.58 -55.50 -2.66
C LYS A 168 29.71 -55.23 -1.65
N GLY A 169 30.46 -54.15 -1.90
CA GLY A 169 31.19 -53.38 -0.88
C GLY A 169 30.69 -51.94 -0.88
N GLY A 170 29.63 -51.66 -0.12
CA GLY A 170 29.08 -50.32 0.08
C GLY A 170 28.80 -50.11 1.57
N PHE A 171 28.81 -48.84 2.00
CA PHE A 171 28.55 -48.43 3.39
C PHE A 171 27.18 -48.96 3.87
N ALA A 172 27.16 -50.09 4.57
CA ALA A 172 25.95 -50.72 5.08
C ALA A 172 25.73 -50.35 6.56
N VAL A 173 24.65 -49.62 6.86
CA VAL A 173 24.14 -49.47 8.22
C VAL A 173 22.94 -50.41 8.36
N GLY A 174 23.12 -51.55 9.03
CA GLY A 174 22.07 -52.54 9.25
C GLY A 174 21.90 -52.85 10.74
N GLY A 175 20.65 -52.93 11.21
CA GLY A 175 20.30 -53.54 12.49
C GLY A 175 20.18 -55.05 12.32
N PHE A 176 20.94 -55.84 13.09
CA PHE A 176 20.87 -57.30 13.04
C PHE A 176 19.72 -57.81 13.91
N SER A 177 18.73 -58.49 13.30
CA SER A 177 17.70 -59.28 13.99
C SER A 177 17.67 -60.71 13.41
N PRO A 178 17.52 -61.78 14.23
CA PRO A 178 17.48 -63.17 13.75
C PRO A 178 16.23 -63.53 12.92
N SER A 179 15.24 -62.64 12.85
CA SER A 179 14.02 -62.86 12.07
C SER A 179 14.19 -62.29 10.66
N LYS A 180 13.80 -63.05 9.63
CA LYS A 180 13.65 -62.53 8.26
C LYS A 180 12.45 -61.60 8.19
N THR A 181 12.54 -60.44 8.83
CA THR A 181 11.65 -59.32 8.58
C THR A 181 12.05 -58.63 7.29
N THR A 182 11.07 -58.04 6.61
CA THR A 182 11.20 -57.28 5.36
C THR A 182 12.46 -56.42 5.38
N VAL A 183 13.30 -56.54 4.34
CA VAL A 183 14.52 -55.74 4.22
C VAL A 183 14.11 -54.28 4.11
N THR A 184 14.38 -53.49 5.13
CA THR A 184 14.16 -52.05 5.09
C THR A 184 15.40 -51.38 4.48
N ASN A 185 15.33 -51.06 3.19
CA ASN A 185 16.33 -50.21 2.55
C ASN A 185 16.13 -48.77 3.04
N TYR A 186 17.13 -48.21 3.72
CA TYR A 186 17.14 -46.81 4.13
C TYR A 186 17.78 -45.88 3.07
N LEU A 187 18.53 -46.46 2.13
CA LEU A 187 19.21 -45.76 1.06
C LEU A 187 19.31 -46.68 -0.17
N ASP A 188 18.67 -46.30 -1.27
CA ASP A 188 18.74 -46.97 -2.58
C ASP A 188 19.02 -45.91 -3.65
N LEU A 189 20.27 -45.82 -4.09
CA LEU A 189 20.72 -44.85 -5.08
C LEU A 189 21.17 -45.60 -6.33
N THR A 190 20.41 -45.47 -7.40
CA THR A 190 20.70 -46.00 -8.73
C THR A 190 20.68 -44.86 -9.75
N PRO A 191 21.29 -45.01 -10.94
CA PRO A 191 21.20 -44.00 -11.99
C PRO A 191 19.75 -43.66 -12.39
N ASN A 192 18.82 -44.59 -12.14
CA ASN A 192 17.41 -44.42 -12.45
C ASN A 192 16.59 -43.87 -11.28
N ASN A 193 16.91 -44.17 -10.02
CA ASN A 193 16.09 -43.77 -8.87
C ASN A 193 16.95 -43.47 -7.64
N TYR A 194 16.57 -42.43 -6.89
CA TYR A 194 17.25 -41.97 -5.67
C TYR A 194 16.26 -42.04 -4.49
N PHE A 195 16.29 -43.11 -3.70
CA PHE A 195 15.41 -43.31 -2.55
C PHE A 195 16.19 -43.22 -1.23
N ILE A 196 15.78 -42.33 -0.34
CA ILE A 196 16.43 -42.06 0.94
C ILE A 196 15.37 -42.00 2.03
N GLY A 197 15.46 -42.87 3.04
CA GLY A 197 14.52 -42.93 4.16
C GLY A 197 13.73 -44.24 4.23
N HIS A 198 13.28 -44.57 5.44
CA HIS A 198 12.55 -45.81 5.72
C HIS A 198 11.27 -45.91 4.86
N GLY A 199 11.13 -46.99 4.09
CA GLY A 199 9.95 -47.24 3.25
C GLY A 199 9.85 -46.32 2.02
N SER A 200 10.90 -45.55 1.72
CA SER A 200 10.88 -44.70 0.54
C SER A 200 10.96 -45.54 -0.74
N GLY A 201 9.99 -45.38 -1.65
CA GLY A 201 9.93 -46.10 -2.93
C GLY A 201 9.80 -47.62 -2.83
N SER A 202 9.42 -48.20 -1.68
CA SER A 202 9.55 -49.65 -1.45
C SER A 202 8.64 -50.53 -2.32
N ALA A 203 7.55 -49.97 -2.86
CA ALA A 203 6.69 -50.68 -3.80
C ALA A 203 7.14 -50.56 -5.27
N ASN A 204 8.21 -49.81 -5.57
CA ASN A 204 8.59 -49.49 -6.94
C ASN A 204 9.08 -50.75 -7.67
N THR A 205 8.38 -51.13 -8.73
CA THR A 205 8.69 -52.31 -9.55
C THR A 205 9.35 -51.94 -10.86
N THR A 206 8.81 -50.95 -11.59
CA THR A 206 9.27 -50.56 -12.93
C THR A 206 9.40 -49.06 -13.14
N GLY A 207 8.99 -48.23 -12.17
CA GLY A 207 9.10 -46.77 -12.27
C GLY A 207 10.55 -46.28 -12.30
N LEU A 208 10.81 -45.29 -13.14
CA LEU A 208 12.15 -44.74 -13.39
C LEU A 208 12.21 -43.23 -13.13
N TYR A 209 13.41 -42.71 -12.93
CA TYR A 209 13.72 -41.30 -12.77
C TYR A 209 13.04 -40.62 -11.57
N ASN A 210 12.86 -41.37 -10.48
CA ASN A 210 12.25 -40.86 -9.25
C ASN A 210 13.30 -40.43 -8.22
N SER A 211 13.02 -39.35 -7.49
CA SER A 211 13.85 -38.87 -6.37
C SER A 211 13.00 -38.75 -5.11
N PHE A 212 13.10 -39.73 -4.21
CA PHE A 212 12.32 -39.80 -2.97
C PHE A 212 13.21 -39.67 -1.74
N ILE A 213 12.89 -38.71 -0.86
CA ILE A 213 13.67 -38.40 0.34
C ILE A 213 12.72 -38.18 1.52
N GLY A 214 12.69 -39.09 2.49
CA GLY A 214 11.89 -39.00 3.70
C GLY A 214 11.19 -40.30 4.09
N PHE A 215 10.71 -40.39 5.33
CA PHE A 215 9.97 -41.55 5.83
C PHE A 215 8.71 -41.79 5.00
N ASN A 216 8.61 -42.98 4.39
CA ASN A 216 7.51 -43.43 3.53
C ASN A 216 7.19 -42.48 2.35
N SER A 217 8.20 -41.74 1.87
CA SER A 217 8.08 -40.92 0.66
C SER A 217 7.94 -41.82 -0.57
N GLY A 218 6.85 -41.69 -1.33
CA GLY A 218 6.55 -42.56 -2.48
C GLY A 218 6.37 -44.04 -2.14
N LEU A 219 5.92 -44.37 -0.92
CA LEU A 219 5.83 -45.76 -0.40
C LEU A 219 5.10 -46.72 -1.35
N SER A 220 3.96 -46.28 -1.90
CA SER A 220 3.08 -47.08 -2.75
C SER A 220 3.37 -46.94 -4.25
N ASN A 221 4.44 -46.24 -4.64
CA ASN A 221 4.78 -46.07 -6.06
C ASN A 221 5.09 -47.44 -6.66
N THR A 222 4.32 -47.91 -7.65
CA THR A 222 4.52 -49.22 -8.29
C THR A 222 5.20 -49.08 -9.65
N THR A 223 4.66 -48.25 -10.53
CA THR A 223 5.14 -48.08 -11.92
C THR A 223 5.34 -46.62 -12.31
N ALA A 224 5.08 -45.67 -11.42
CA ALA A 224 5.15 -44.25 -11.76
C ALA A 224 6.59 -43.75 -11.90
N SER A 225 6.81 -42.92 -12.91
CA SER A 225 8.11 -42.37 -13.27
C SER A 225 8.17 -40.84 -13.13
N ASN A 226 9.38 -40.29 -13.09
CA ASN A 226 9.66 -38.85 -13.11
C ASN A 226 9.09 -38.07 -11.90
N ASN A 227 8.97 -38.69 -10.73
CA ASN A 227 8.45 -38.03 -9.54
C ASN A 227 9.56 -37.55 -8.58
N THR A 228 9.39 -36.39 -7.96
CA THR A 228 10.27 -35.87 -6.90
C THR A 228 9.49 -35.71 -5.60
N PHE A 229 9.73 -36.56 -4.60
CA PHE A 229 9.01 -36.55 -3.33
C PHE A 229 9.97 -36.33 -2.14
N MET A 230 9.81 -35.24 -1.40
CA MET A 230 10.70 -34.88 -0.30
C MET A 230 9.92 -34.49 0.95
N GLY A 231 9.97 -35.31 2.01
CA GLY A 231 9.30 -35.04 3.29
C GLY A 231 8.69 -36.30 3.92
N TYR A 232 8.15 -36.16 5.13
CA TYR A 232 7.40 -37.24 5.79
C TYR A 232 6.14 -37.57 4.99
N LYS A 233 6.02 -38.80 4.50
CA LYS A 233 4.87 -39.30 3.71
C LYS A 233 4.52 -38.46 2.47
N SER A 234 5.49 -37.79 1.87
CA SER A 234 5.27 -37.09 0.60
C SER A 234 4.95 -38.09 -0.52
N GLY A 235 3.89 -37.85 -1.30
CA GLY A 235 3.45 -38.76 -2.39
C GLY A 235 3.18 -40.20 -1.96
N ASN A 236 2.79 -40.44 -0.70
CA ASN A 236 2.76 -41.78 -0.10
C ASN A 236 1.92 -42.79 -0.88
N GLN A 237 0.73 -42.39 -1.34
CA GLN A 237 -0.22 -43.26 -2.03
C GLN A 237 -0.14 -43.19 -3.56
N THR A 238 0.83 -42.46 -4.14
CA THR A 238 1.02 -42.46 -5.60
C THR A 238 1.36 -43.86 -6.08
N THR A 239 0.62 -44.39 -7.06
CA THR A 239 0.85 -45.73 -7.63
C THR A 239 1.32 -45.64 -9.08
N THR A 240 0.57 -44.93 -9.92
CA THR A 240 0.82 -44.79 -11.37
C THR A 240 1.02 -43.34 -11.84
N GLY A 241 0.81 -42.36 -10.95
CA GLY A 241 0.87 -40.94 -11.32
C GLY A 241 2.28 -40.41 -11.63
N GLU A 242 2.52 -39.95 -12.86
CA GLU A 242 3.85 -39.53 -13.33
C GLU A 242 4.09 -38.01 -13.28
N GLY A 243 5.36 -37.61 -13.20
CA GLY A 243 5.78 -36.22 -13.37
C GLY A 243 5.38 -35.28 -12.23
N ASN A 244 5.18 -35.80 -11.02
CA ASN A 244 4.76 -35.01 -9.86
C ASN A 244 5.95 -34.52 -9.02
N VAL A 245 5.83 -33.32 -8.47
CA VAL A 245 6.71 -32.80 -7.42
C VAL A 245 5.90 -32.70 -6.14
N ALA A 246 6.35 -33.32 -5.06
CA ALA A 246 5.75 -33.16 -3.73
C ALA A 246 6.86 -32.89 -2.71
N ILE A 247 6.80 -31.75 -2.03
CA ILE A 247 7.85 -31.32 -1.08
C ILE A 247 7.18 -30.79 0.18
N GLY A 248 7.32 -31.52 1.29
CA GLY A 248 6.70 -31.21 2.57
C GLY A 248 6.06 -32.43 3.22
N THR A 249 5.76 -32.31 4.51
CA THR A 249 5.04 -33.34 5.27
C THR A 249 3.64 -33.54 4.68
N ASN A 250 3.28 -34.78 4.33
CA ASN A 250 2.02 -35.20 3.73
C ASN A 250 1.66 -34.47 2.42
N SER A 251 2.62 -33.81 1.77
CA SER A 251 2.40 -33.19 0.48
C SER A 251 2.06 -34.25 -0.57
N GLY A 252 0.92 -34.10 -1.27
CA GLY A 252 0.41 -35.08 -2.23
C GLY A 252 0.11 -36.46 -1.66
N LEU A 253 -0.19 -36.57 -0.35
CA LEU A 253 -0.30 -37.85 0.38
C LEU A 253 -1.19 -38.88 -0.34
N ASN A 254 -2.40 -38.48 -0.75
CA ASN A 254 -3.39 -39.35 -1.38
C ASN A 254 -3.43 -39.22 -2.90
N ASN A 255 -2.42 -38.63 -3.55
CA ASN A 255 -2.38 -38.53 -5.02
C ASN A 255 -2.08 -39.88 -5.66
N ILE A 256 -3.12 -40.67 -5.94
CA ILE A 256 -2.99 -42.06 -6.43
C ILE A 256 -2.50 -42.09 -7.89
N ASP A 257 -3.26 -41.46 -8.80
CA ASP A 257 -3.08 -41.57 -10.26
C ASP A 257 -2.92 -40.20 -10.95
N GLY A 258 -2.88 -39.09 -10.21
CA GLY A 258 -2.78 -37.74 -10.79
C GLY A 258 -1.40 -37.44 -11.36
N TRP A 259 -1.35 -36.81 -12.53
CA TRP A 259 -0.12 -36.54 -13.29
C TRP A 259 0.23 -35.04 -13.28
N TYR A 260 1.52 -34.73 -13.43
CA TYR A 260 2.04 -33.37 -13.64
C TYR A 260 1.60 -32.35 -12.57
N ASN A 261 1.53 -32.78 -11.31
CA ASN A 261 1.23 -31.88 -10.20
C ASN A 261 2.48 -31.35 -9.50
N VAL A 262 2.40 -30.15 -8.95
CA VAL A 262 3.43 -29.56 -8.09
C VAL A 262 2.80 -29.24 -6.74
N PHE A 263 3.26 -29.89 -5.68
CA PHE A 263 2.80 -29.71 -4.31
C PHE A 263 4.01 -29.32 -3.44
N ILE A 264 3.99 -28.14 -2.84
CA ILE A 264 5.10 -27.66 -2.00
C ILE A 264 4.52 -27.03 -0.73
N GLY A 265 4.69 -27.67 0.42
CA GLY A 265 4.19 -27.22 1.71
C GLY A 265 3.66 -28.36 2.58
N TYR A 266 3.45 -28.09 3.87
CA TYR A 266 2.78 -29.02 4.79
C TYR A 266 1.32 -29.22 4.33
N ASP A 267 0.90 -30.46 4.11
CA ASP A 267 -0.44 -30.86 3.63
C ASP A 267 -0.89 -30.27 2.27
N ALA A 268 0.04 -29.71 1.48
CA ALA A 268 -0.28 -29.23 0.13
C ALA A 268 -0.76 -30.38 -0.77
N GLY A 269 -1.97 -30.25 -1.34
CA GLY A 269 -2.57 -31.28 -2.19
C GLY A 269 -2.84 -32.62 -1.50
N ASN A 270 -3.02 -32.66 -0.18
CA ASN A 270 -3.13 -33.92 0.58
C ASN A 270 -4.17 -34.90 0.01
N LYS A 271 -5.36 -34.43 -0.38
CA LYS A 271 -6.44 -35.26 -0.93
C LYS A 271 -6.53 -35.28 -2.45
N ASN A 272 -5.61 -34.61 -3.16
CA ASN A 272 -5.67 -34.44 -4.62
C ASN A 272 -5.65 -35.78 -5.36
N LEU A 273 -6.67 -36.08 -6.15
CA LEU A 273 -6.74 -37.25 -7.05
C LEU A 273 -6.65 -36.85 -8.54
N ALA A 274 -6.42 -35.57 -8.83
CA ALA A 274 -6.48 -34.98 -10.18
C ALA A 274 -5.09 -34.62 -10.74
N SER A 275 -5.06 -34.18 -12.00
CA SER A 275 -3.82 -33.85 -12.73
C SER A 275 -3.68 -32.35 -13.01
N ASN A 276 -2.45 -31.94 -13.34
CA ASN A 276 -2.09 -30.57 -13.77
C ASN A 276 -2.35 -29.47 -12.73
N ASN A 277 -2.20 -29.77 -11.44
CA ASN A 277 -2.38 -28.78 -10.38
C ASN A 277 -1.04 -28.29 -9.82
N THR A 278 -0.92 -27.00 -9.52
CA THR A 278 0.22 -26.40 -8.84
C THR A 278 -0.24 -25.81 -7.51
N PHE A 279 0.07 -26.44 -6.38
CA PHE A 279 -0.25 -26.00 -5.03
C PHE A 279 1.01 -25.72 -4.22
N VAL A 280 1.24 -24.46 -3.88
CA VAL A 280 2.44 -24.01 -3.16
C VAL A 280 2.03 -23.21 -1.93
N GLY A 281 2.29 -23.76 -0.75
CA GLY A 281 1.95 -23.19 0.55
C GLY A 281 1.35 -24.23 1.49
N THR A 282 1.48 -24.01 2.80
CA THR A 282 0.87 -24.88 3.83
C THR A 282 -0.64 -24.95 3.65
N GLY A 283 -1.21 -26.16 3.50
CA GLY A 283 -2.63 -26.41 3.31
C GLY A 283 -3.19 -25.98 1.94
N SER A 284 -2.34 -25.62 0.97
CA SER A 284 -2.81 -25.21 -0.35
C SER A 284 -3.43 -26.39 -1.10
N GLY A 285 -4.67 -26.23 -1.59
CA GLY A 285 -5.41 -27.28 -2.30
C GLY A 285 -5.62 -28.56 -1.49
N GLN A 286 -5.59 -28.50 -0.16
CA GLN A 286 -5.58 -29.67 0.72
C GLN A 286 -6.77 -30.60 0.48
N GLU A 287 -7.97 -30.04 0.29
CA GLU A 287 -9.22 -30.78 0.10
C GLU A 287 -9.55 -31.09 -1.37
N ASN A 288 -8.65 -30.75 -2.32
CA ASN A 288 -8.89 -31.01 -3.74
C ASN A 288 -9.06 -32.50 -3.96
N THR A 289 -10.09 -32.92 -4.68
CA THR A 289 -10.29 -34.34 -5.03
C THR A 289 -10.15 -34.51 -6.53
N THR A 290 -11.08 -34.00 -7.33
CA THR A 290 -11.12 -34.20 -8.79
C THR A 290 -10.86 -32.93 -9.60
N GLY A 291 -10.64 -31.79 -8.94
CA GLY A 291 -10.36 -30.51 -9.59
C GLY A 291 -9.02 -30.49 -10.34
N LEU A 292 -9.03 -30.16 -11.62
CA LEU A 292 -7.86 -30.17 -12.53
C LEU A 292 -7.47 -28.76 -12.98
N ASN A 293 -6.23 -28.60 -13.45
CA ASN A 293 -5.69 -27.35 -14.01
C ASN A 293 -5.74 -26.14 -13.04
N ASN A 294 -5.60 -26.36 -11.74
CA ASN A 294 -5.62 -25.29 -10.75
C ASN A 294 -4.21 -24.82 -10.36
N THR A 295 -4.03 -23.53 -10.13
CA THR A 295 -2.79 -22.92 -9.61
C THR A 295 -3.08 -22.19 -8.31
N PHE A 296 -2.66 -22.74 -7.17
CA PHE A 296 -2.81 -22.14 -5.85
C PHE A 296 -1.44 -21.82 -5.24
N TYR A 297 -1.24 -20.58 -4.84
CA TYR A 297 0.01 -20.09 -4.28
C TYR A 297 -0.26 -19.24 -3.03
N GLY A 298 0.07 -19.76 -1.85
CA GLY A 298 -0.14 -19.13 -0.56
C GLY A 298 -0.61 -20.12 0.50
N ASN A 299 -0.40 -19.79 1.77
CA ASN A 299 -0.94 -20.61 2.87
C ASN A 299 -2.47 -20.65 2.79
N SER A 300 -3.03 -21.85 2.83
CA SER A 300 -4.47 -22.16 2.71
C SER A 300 -5.14 -21.64 1.43
N SER A 301 -4.37 -21.31 0.39
CA SER A 301 -4.94 -20.94 -0.92
C SER A 301 -5.65 -22.14 -1.54
N GLY A 302 -6.93 -21.96 -1.88
CA GLY A 302 -7.80 -23.02 -2.37
C GLY A 302 -7.98 -24.19 -1.39
N PHE A 303 -7.81 -23.98 -0.08
CA PHE A 303 -7.85 -25.02 0.96
C PHE A 303 -9.02 -26.00 0.80
N GLY A 304 -10.24 -25.47 0.63
CA GLY A 304 -11.49 -26.22 0.50
C GLY A 304 -11.87 -26.58 -0.93
N ASN A 305 -11.09 -26.25 -1.97
CA ASN A 305 -11.43 -26.66 -3.33
C ASN A 305 -11.58 -28.17 -3.39
N SER A 306 -12.69 -28.70 -3.91
CA SER A 306 -12.98 -30.14 -3.95
C SER A 306 -13.03 -30.66 -5.39
N THR A 307 -13.79 -29.99 -6.26
CA THR A 307 -13.95 -30.38 -7.68
C THR A 307 -13.76 -29.22 -8.67
N GLY A 308 -13.51 -27.99 -8.16
CA GLY A 308 -13.31 -26.81 -9.00
C GLY A 308 -12.10 -26.95 -9.93
N ILE A 309 -12.24 -26.47 -11.17
CA ILE A 309 -11.23 -26.57 -12.23
C ILE A 309 -10.80 -25.20 -12.76
N GLU A 310 -9.58 -25.15 -13.30
CA GLU A 310 -9.05 -23.96 -14.01
C GLU A 310 -9.08 -22.67 -13.18
N ASN A 311 -8.82 -22.79 -11.87
CA ASN A 311 -8.74 -21.65 -10.97
C ASN A 311 -7.29 -21.23 -10.71
N THR A 312 -7.06 -19.93 -10.63
CA THR A 312 -5.77 -19.33 -10.23
C THR A 312 -5.95 -18.53 -8.95
N TYR A 313 -5.43 -19.02 -7.83
CA TYR A 313 -5.48 -18.36 -6.53
C TYR A 313 -4.07 -18.05 -6.04
N ILE A 314 -3.79 -16.77 -5.75
CA ILE A 314 -2.47 -16.31 -5.32
C ILE A 314 -2.66 -15.36 -4.13
N GLY A 315 -2.22 -15.77 -2.95
CA GLY A 315 -2.37 -15.06 -1.68
C GLY A 315 -2.70 -15.99 -0.51
N ASN A 316 -2.46 -15.55 0.71
CA ASN A 316 -2.92 -16.28 1.89
C ASN A 316 -4.46 -16.38 1.86
N SER A 317 -4.97 -17.60 1.99
CA SER A 317 -6.41 -17.92 2.00
C SER A 317 -7.20 -17.42 0.78
N ALA A 318 -6.52 -17.11 -0.34
CA ALA A 318 -7.19 -16.78 -1.59
C ALA A 318 -8.01 -18.00 -2.06
N GLY A 319 -9.31 -17.82 -2.26
CA GLY A 319 -10.24 -18.89 -2.63
C GLY A 319 -10.39 -20.02 -1.60
N ALA A 320 -10.04 -19.80 -0.32
CA ALA A 320 -9.96 -20.86 0.69
C ALA A 320 -11.24 -21.70 0.82
N TYR A 321 -12.42 -21.11 0.66
CA TYR A 321 -13.71 -21.80 0.76
C TYR A 321 -14.45 -21.88 -0.57
N ASN A 322 -13.74 -21.87 -1.70
CA ASN A 322 -14.35 -22.17 -3.00
C ASN A 322 -14.33 -23.68 -3.28
N PHE A 323 -15.41 -24.40 -2.96
CA PHE A 323 -15.44 -25.86 -3.07
C PHE A 323 -15.57 -26.40 -4.51
N THR A 324 -16.28 -25.73 -5.40
CA THR A 324 -16.67 -26.28 -6.73
C THR A 324 -16.64 -25.27 -7.88
N GLY A 325 -16.29 -24.01 -7.62
CA GLY A 325 -16.24 -22.97 -8.63
C GLY A 325 -15.13 -23.21 -9.65
N ASN A 326 -15.39 -22.80 -10.89
CA ASN A 326 -14.49 -22.97 -12.03
C ASN A 326 -14.11 -21.63 -12.66
N TYR A 327 -12.94 -21.59 -13.30
CA TYR A 327 -12.48 -20.45 -14.10
C TYR A 327 -12.34 -19.15 -13.30
N ASN A 328 -11.94 -19.22 -12.03
CA ASN A 328 -11.79 -18.05 -11.17
C ASN A 328 -10.32 -17.60 -11.09
N THR A 329 -10.09 -16.29 -11.01
CA THR A 329 -8.77 -15.69 -10.76
C THR A 329 -8.83 -14.83 -9.52
N HIS A 330 -8.21 -15.27 -8.42
CA HIS A 330 -8.16 -14.52 -7.16
C HIS A 330 -6.70 -14.18 -6.80
N LEU A 331 -6.39 -12.90 -6.64
CA LEU A 331 -5.05 -12.40 -6.31
C LEU A 331 -5.12 -11.43 -5.12
N GLY A 332 -4.56 -11.83 -3.98
CA GLY A 332 -4.52 -11.05 -2.74
C GLY A 332 -4.81 -11.89 -1.50
N PHE A 333 -4.44 -11.37 -0.33
CA PHE A 333 -4.82 -11.96 0.96
C PHE A 333 -6.34 -11.96 1.10
N ASP A 334 -6.93 -13.13 1.39
CA ASP A 334 -8.39 -13.37 1.47
C ASP A 334 -9.17 -12.94 0.20
N ALA A 335 -8.54 -12.90 -0.97
CA ALA A 335 -9.26 -12.62 -2.21
C ALA A 335 -10.19 -13.80 -2.54
N GLY A 336 -11.50 -13.54 -2.61
CA GLY A 336 -12.50 -14.57 -2.88
C GLY A 336 -12.53 -15.70 -1.86
N SER A 337 -12.13 -15.45 -0.60
CA SER A 337 -12.03 -16.50 0.44
C SER A 337 -13.35 -17.24 0.61
N GLY A 338 -14.48 -16.52 0.57
CA GLY A 338 -15.81 -17.03 0.88
C GLY A 338 -16.15 -16.80 2.37
N ALA A 339 -17.44 -16.72 2.70
CA ALA A 339 -17.86 -16.65 4.08
C ALA A 339 -17.47 -17.94 4.83
N ASP A 340 -17.01 -17.83 6.09
CA ASP A 340 -16.57 -18.93 6.97
C ASP A 340 -17.65 -20.02 7.25
N ASP A 341 -18.84 -19.89 6.67
CA ASP A 341 -19.95 -20.82 6.87
C ASP A 341 -19.87 -21.94 5.82
N TYR A 342 -20.03 -23.20 6.27
CA TYR A 342 -19.77 -24.46 5.56
C TYR A 342 -20.68 -24.72 4.32
N GLN A 343 -21.27 -23.67 3.75
CA GLN A 343 -22.21 -23.65 2.63
C GLN A 343 -21.65 -22.95 1.37
N ALA A 344 -20.35 -22.60 1.33
CA ALA A 344 -19.80 -21.74 0.28
C ALA A 344 -19.58 -22.44 -1.09
N PHE A 345 -20.65 -22.80 -1.79
CA PHE A 345 -20.59 -22.96 -3.25
C PHE A 345 -20.38 -21.56 -3.85
N VAL A 346 -19.24 -21.31 -4.49
CA VAL A 346 -18.96 -19.97 -5.00
C VAL A 346 -18.54 -20.00 -6.45
N GLY A 347 -19.23 -19.17 -7.22
CA GLY A 347 -19.50 -19.39 -8.63
C GLY A 347 -18.31 -19.22 -9.56
N ASN A 348 -18.65 -19.14 -10.84
CA ASN A 348 -17.68 -19.34 -11.91
C ASN A 348 -17.30 -18.02 -12.57
N HIS A 349 -16.13 -17.98 -13.21
CA HIS A 349 -15.69 -16.86 -14.06
C HIS A 349 -15.54 -15.54 -13.30
N ASN A 350 -15.08 -15.57 -12.05
CA ASN A 350 -14.81 -14.37 -11.27
C ASN A 350 -13.34 -13.94 -11.37
N VAL A 351 -13.11 -12.63 -11.36
CA VAL A 351 -11.77 -12.02 -11.31
C VAL A 351 -11.74 -11.09 -10.10
N PHE A 352 -11.02 -11.49 -9.05
CA PHE A 352 -10.87 -10.73 -7.80
C PHE A 352 -9.41 -10.40 -7.54
N ILE A 353 -9.08 -9.12 -7.49
CA ILE A 353 -7.70 -8.66 -7.32
C ILE A 353 -7.66 -7.57 -6.24
N GLY A 354 -7.07 -7.89 -5.09
CA GLY A 354 -6.92 -7.00 -3.95
C GLY A 354 -7.05 -7.71 -2.60
N TYR A 355 -6.59 -7.05 -1.53
CA TYR A 355 -6.77 -7.50 -0.15
C TYR A 355 -8.26 -7.57 0.21
N LYS A 356 -8.72 -8.73 0.70
CA LYS A 356 -10.11 -9.02 1.08
C LYS A 356 -11.13 -8.61 0.00
N CYS A 357 -10.75 -8.75 -1.27
CA CYS A 357 -11.64 -8.49 -2.39
C CYS A 357 -12.60 -9.68 -2.56
N GLY A 358 -13.90 -9.45 -2.53
CA GLY A 358 -14.89 -10.52 -2.57
C GLY A 358 -14.76 -11.53 -1.41
N ASP A 359 -14.43 -11.10 -0.19
CA ASP A 359 -14.20 -12.01 0.94
C ASP A 359 -15.49 -12.75 1.36
N LYS A 360 -16.61 -12.04 1.55
CA LYS A 360 -17.89 -12.62 2.01
C LYS A 360 -18.89 -12.86 0.87
N ILE A 361 -18.42 -13.42 -0.23
CA ILE A 361 -19.27 -13.76 -1.37
C ILE A 361 -19.97 -15.11 -1.17
N ILE A 362 -21.15 -15.26 -1.77
CA ILE A 362 -21.96 -16.49 -1.78
C ILE A 362 -22.55 -16.64 -3.19
N ASN A 363 -22.38 -17.81 -3.84
CA ASN A 363 -22.96 -18.13 -5.17
C ASN A 363 -22.80 -17.03 -6.26
N ASN A 364 -21.69 -16.28 -6.22
CA ASN A 364 -21.39 -15.18 -7.14
C ASN A 364 -20.68 -15.68 -8.41
N SER A 365 -21.14 -15.31 -9.61
CA SER A 365 -20.50 -15.65 -10.89
C SER A 365 -20.34 -14.45 -11.81
N LYS A 366 -19.32 -14.51 -12.67
CA LYS A 366 -19.04 -13.54 -13.74
C LYS A 366 -18.75 -12.13 -13.23
N ASN A 367 -18.20 -12.01 -12.02
CA ASN A 367 -17.88 -10.72 -11.42
C ASN A 367 -16.42 -10.31 -11.66
N THR A 368 -16.17 -9.02 -11.81
CA THR A 368 -14.82 -8.43 -11.88
C THR A 368 -14.66 -7.42 -10.76
N PHE A 369 -13.93 -7.77 -9.72
CA PHE A 369 -13.62 -6.88 -8.59
C PHE A 369 -12.12 -6.59 -8.55
N LEU A 370 -11.76 -5.31 -8.56
CA LEU A 370 -10.39 -4.84 -8.53
C LEU A 370 -10.26 -3.74 -7.49
N GLY A 371 -9.58 -4.01 -6.39
CA GLY A 371 -9.36 -3.05 -5.31
C GLY A 371 -9.48 -3.68 -3.92
N ASN A 372 -8.78 -3.08 -2.97
CA ASN A 372 -8.83 -3.50 -1.57
C ASN A 372 -10.27 -3.35 -1.02
N PHE A 373 -10.81 -4.43 -0.46
CA PHE A 373 -12.21 -4.57 -0.02
C PHE A 373 -13.29 -4.36 -1.12
N SER A 374 -12.94 -4.41 -2.41
CA SER A 374 -13.96 -4.33 -3.46
C SER A 374 -14.86 -5.57 -3.42
N GLY A 375 -16.19 -5.37 -3.45
CA GLY A 375 -17.18 -6.44 -3.38
C GLY A 375 -17.17 -7.26 -2.08
N TYR A 376 -16.62 -6.71 -0.98
CA TYR A 376 -16.39 -7.45 0.26
C TYR A 376 -17.62 -8.19 0.80
N ASN A 377 -18.79 -7.55 0.86
CA ASN A 377 -20.08 -8.16 1.24
C ASN A 377 -21.04 -8.30 0.03
N CYS A 378 -20.53 -8.69 -1.13
CA CYS A 378 -21.36 -8.92 -2.32
C CYS A 378 -22.03 -10.32 -2.25
N GLU A 379 -22.99 -10.47 -1.36
CA GLU A 379 -23.74 -11.73 -1.23
C GLU A 379 -24.69 -11.88 -2.44
N TYR A 380 -24.58 -12.97 -3.22
CA TYR A 380 -25.45 -13.34 -4.36
C TYR A 380 -25.35 -12.53 -5.67
N GLY A 381 -24.55 -11.47 -5.76
CA GLY A 381 -24.37 -10.67 -6.97
C GLY A 381 -23.74 -11.43 -8.15
N ASN A 382 -24.22 -11.19 -9.37
CA ASN A 382 -23.63 -11.75 -10.59
C ASN A 382 -23.40 -10.67 -11.63
N ARG A 383 -22.41 -10.87 -12.51
CA ARG A 383 -22.12 -9.95 -13.64
C ARG A 383 -21.84 -8.51 -13.20
N ASN A 384 -21.24 -8.35 -12.04
CA ASN A 384 -20.87 -7.06 -11.47
C ASN A 384 -19.43 -6.66 -11.85
N VAL A 385 -19.19 -5.37 -11.99
CA VAL A 385 -17.86 -4.79 -12.24
C VAL A 385 -17.59 -3.72 -11.19
N PHE A 386 -16.70 -3.99 -10.24
CA PHE A 386 -16.35 -3.09 -9.15
C PHE A 386 -14.85 -2.74 -9.18
N LEU A 387 -14.52 -1.46 -9.30
CA LEU A 387 -13.16 -0.96 -9.47
C LEU A 387 -12.85 0.13 -8.43
N GLY A 388 -11.84 -0.11 -7.60
CA GLY A 388 -11.29 0.80 -6.58
C GLY A 388 -11.53 0.37 -5.13
N TYR A 389 -10.99 1.12 -4.17
CA TYR A 389 -11.08 0.80 -2.73
C TYR A 389 -12.53 0.78 -2.28
N ARG A 390 -12.98 -0.36 -1.73
CA ARG A 390 -14.36 -0.58 -1.25
C ARG A 390 -15.46 -0.35 -2.29
N ALA A 391 -15.14 -0.40 -3.59
CA ALA A 391 -16.16 -0.34 -4.64
C ALA A 391 -17.13 -1.52 -4.50
N GLY A 392 -18.44 -1.24 -4.47
CA GLY A 392 -19.48 -2.26 -4.30
C GLY A 392 -19.45 -2.99 -2.96
N PHE A 393 -18.86 -2.40 -1.90
CA PHE A 393 -18.61 -3.07 -0.61
C PHE A 393 -19.82 -3.81 -0.01
N ASN A 394 -21.05 -3.27 -0.15
CA ASN A 394 -22.31 -3.87 0.34
C ASN A 394 -23.33 -4.12 -0.78
N GLU A 395 -22.90 -4.15 -2.05
CA GLU A 395 -23.81 -4.37 -3.16
C GLU A 395 -24.12 -5.87 -3.29
N THR A 396 -25.36 -6.28 -3.09
CA THR A 396 -25.80 -7.70 -3.10
C THR A 396 -26.55 -8.08 -4.38
N THR A 397 -26.79 -7.13 -5.28
CA THR A 397 -27.54 -7.36 -6.52
C THR A 397 -26.62 -7.60 -7.72
N SER A 398 -27.22 -7.95 -8.86
CA SER A 398 -26.50 -8.29 -10.10
C SER A 398 -26.46 -7.12 -11.09
N ASP A 399 -25.60 -7.26 -12.10
CA ASP A 399 -25.50 -6.38 -13.25
C ASP A 399 -25.13 -4.93 -12.90
N LYS A 400 -24.29 -4.74 -11.88
CA LYS A 400 -23.88 -3.43 -11.39
C LYS A 400 -22.48 -3.03 -11.84
N LEU A 401 -22.28 -1.73 -12.09
CA LEU A 401 -20.98 -1.10 -12.31
C LEU A 401 -20.70 -0.11 -11.18
N TYR A 402 -19.54 -0.23 -10.53
CA TYR A 402 -19.03 0.74 -9.57
C TYR A 402 -17.57 1.08 -9.90
N ILE A 403 -17.29 2.35 -10.12
CA ILE A 403 -15.93 2.90 -10.09
C ILE A 403 -15.88 3.89 -8.94
N ALA A 404 -15.25 3.50 -7.83
CA ALA A 404 -15.37 4.18 -6.55
C ALA A 404 -14.11 4.05 -5.70
N ASN A 405 -13.89 5.02 -4.81
CA ASN A 405 -12.84 4.97 -3.79
C ASN A 405 -13.46 5.05 -2.37
N GLY A 406 -14.57 4.34 -2.18
CA GLY A 406 -15.35 4.29 -0.96
C GLY A 406 -16.59 3.39 -1.09
N ALA A 407 -17.29 3.18 0.02
CA ALA A 407 -18.40 2.23 0.14
C ALA A 407 -19.80 2.86 -0.05
N THR A 408 -19.90 4.17 -0.24
CA THR A 408 -21.17 4.91 -0.26
C THR A 408 -21.50 5.39 -1.68
N SER A 409 -22.78 5.68 -1.95
CA SER A 409 -23.20 6.33 -3.20
C SER A 409 -22.42 7.62 -3.44
N ASP A 410 -22.19 8.40 -2.38
CA ASP A 410 -21.54 9.71 -2.45
C ASP A 410 -20.04 9.62 -2.80
N SER A 411 -19.40 8.47 -2.52
CA SER A 411 -18.00 8.21 -2.87
C SER A 411 -17.83 7.47 -4.20
N THR A 412 -18.93 7.11 -4.87
CA THR A 412 -18.92 6.46 -6.18
C THR A 412 -18.81 7.51 -7.27
N LEU A 413 -17.81 7.41 -8.16
CA LEU A 413 -17.62 8.34 -9.27
C LEU A 413 -18.51 7.97 -10.46
N ILE A 414 -18.55 6.66 -10.79
CA ILE A 414 -19.39 6.11 -11.84
C ILE A 414 -20.19 4.94 -11.26
N TYR A 415 -21.51 5.02 -11.38
CA TYR A 415 -22.44 3.94 -11.06
C TYR A 415 -23.18 3.52 -12.32
N GLY A 416 -23.47 2.23 -12.47
CA GLY A 416 -24.28 1.75 -13.58
C GLY A 416 -25.04 0.48 -13.26
N ASN A 417 -26.05 0.22 -14.09
CA ASN A 417 -26.80 -1.02 -14.09
C ASN A 417 -26.91 -1.51 -15.55
N PHE A 418 -26.21 -2.60 -15.85
CA PHE A 418 -26.15 -3.19 -17.18
C PHE A 418 -27.51 -3.72 -17.63
N SER A 419 -28.30 -4.30 -16.72
CA SER A 419 -29.63 -4.83 -17.01
C SER A 419 -30.61 -3.74 -17.42
N SER A 420 -30.57 -2.57 -16.78
CA SER A 420 -31.41 -1.42 -17.15
C SER A 420 -30.75 -0.47 -18.16
N LYS A 421 -29.55 -0.79 -18.66
CA LYS A 421 -28.73 0.08 -19.53
C LYS A 421 -28.58 1.50 -18.98
N PHE A 422 -28.34 1.59 -17.68
CA PHE A 422 -28.26 2.86 -16.95
C PHE A 422 -26.82 3.16 -16.56
N LEU A 423 -26.40 4.42 -16.72
CA LEU A 423 -25.12 4.94 -16.27
C LEU A 423 -25.32 6.30 -15.59
N LEU A 424 -24.72 6.47 -14.42
CA LEU A 424 -24.69 7.69 -13.63
C LEU A 424 -23.23 8.13 -13.45
N VAL A 425 -22.95 9.37 -13.85
CA VAL A 425 -21.70 10.07 -13.50
C VAL A 425 -22.01 10.96 -12.30
N ASN A 426 -21.51 10.58 -11.12
CA ASN A 426 -21.78 11.27 -9.87
C ASN A 426 -20.78 12.43 -9.67
N GLY A 427 -20.86 13.41 -10.57
CA GLY A 427 -19.94 14.54 -10.63
C GLY A 427 -20.08 15.33 -11.93
N SER A 428 -19.09 16.15 -12.24
CA SER A 428 -19.05 16.89 -13.52
C SER A 428 -18.49 16.02 -14.65
N LEU A 429 -19.18 15.98 -15.80
CA LEU A 429 -18.70 15.33 -17.02
C LEU A 429 -18.00 16.37 -17.92
N LYS A 430 -16.72 16.16 -18.21
CA LYS A 430 -15.97 16.91 -19.22
C LYS A 430 -15.66 15.99 -20.40
N VAL A 431 -16.07 16.38 -21.61
CA VAL A 431 -15.85 15.62 -22.84
C VAL A 431 -14.88 16.37 -23.74
N ASN A 432 -13.76 15.73 -24.09
CA ASN A 432 -12.82 16.23 -25.10
C ASN A 432 -13.15 15.56 -26.45
N GLY A 433 -14.18 16.07 -27.12
CA GLY A 433 -14.73 15.49 -28.36
C GLY A 433 -16.18 15.92 -28.62
N ILE A 434 -16.78 15.40 -29.69
CA ILE A 434 -18.19 15.64 -30.04
C ILE A 434 -19.08 14.60 -29.35
N LEU A 435 -20.26 15.01 -28.90
CA LEU A 435 -21.31 14.09 -28.44
C LEU A 435 -22.14 13.60 -29.63
N TYR A 436 -22.50 12.32 -29.62
CA TYR A 436 -23.36 11.68 -30.62
C TYR A 436 -24.69 11.26 -29.97
N ASP A 437 -25.77 11.30 -30.73
CA ASP A 437 -27.04 10.71 -30.31
C ASP A 437 -27.13 9.21 -30.66
N LEU A 438 -28.32 8.61 -30.49
CA LEU A 438 -28.52 7.17 -30.73
C LEU A 438 -28.44 6.77 -32.21
N ASP A 439 -28.67 7.71 -33.12
CA ASP A 439 -28.57 7.49 -34.57
C ASP A 439 -27.14 7.75 -35.07
N SER A 440 -26.19 7.96 -34.15
CA SER A 440 -24.79 8.31 -34.41
C SER A 440 -24.63 9.66 -35.11
N ASP A 441 -25.58 10.57 -34.91
CA ASP A 441 -25.49 11.93 -35.43
C ASP A 441 -24.72 12.83 -34.47
N ALA A 442 -23.74 13.55 -35.02
CA ALA A 442 -22.91 14.50 -34.29
C ALA A 442 -23.67 15.80 -34.01
N GLY A 443 -23.65 16.25 -32.76
CA GLY A 443 -24.20 17.56 -32.41
C GLY A 443 -23.41 18.70 -33.08
N THR A 444 -24.13 19.65 -33.66
CA THR A 444 -23.55 20.87 -34.25
C THR A 444 -23.68 22.07 -33.31
N ASN A 445 -22.93 23.14 -33.61
CA ASN A 445 -22.92 24.34 -32.77
C ASN A 445 -24.32 24.95 -32.61
N GLY A 446 -24.72 25.26 -31.38
CA GLY A 446 -26.03 25.81 -31.05
C GLY A 446 -27.13 24.77 -30.82
N GLN A 447 -26.82 23.48 -30.90
CA GLN A 447 -27.77 22.42 -30.56
C GLN A 447 -27.64 21.97 -29.09
N ILE A 448 -28.76 21.52 -28.53
CA ILE A 448 -28.86 20.82 -27.26
C ILE A 448 -29.34 19.39 -27.51
N LEU A 449 -28.76 18.43 -26.80
CA LEU A 449 -29.23 17.04 -26.85
C LEU A 449 -30.50 16.92 -26.00
N SER A 450 -31.63 16.65 -26.64
CA SER A 450 -32.93 16.54 -25.97
C SER A 450 -33.40 15.09 -25.94
N SER A 451 -34.10 14.71 -24.87
CA SER A 451 -34.76 13.41 -24.79
C SER A 451 -36.00 13.40 -25.69
N THR A 452 -36.21 12.31 -26.42
CA THR A 452 -37.43 12.06 -27.21
C THR A 452 -38.40 11.12 -26.49
N GLY A 453 -38.07 10.67 -25.28
CA GLY A 453 -38.80 9.63 -24.55
C GLY A 453 -38.42 8.20 -24.95
N SER A 454 -38.01 7.96 -26.20
CA SER A 454 -37.45 6.68 -26.68
C SER A 454 -35.95 6.74 -26.98
N GLY A 455 -35.35 7.93 -26.86
CA GLY A 455 -33.97 8.16 -27.24
C GLY A 455 -33.53 9.60 -27.04
N THR A 456 -32.54 10.02 -27.82
CA THR A 456 -32.03 11.39 -27.83
C THR A 456 -32.00 11.92 -29.26
N ASN A 457 -32.25 13.22 -29.43
CA ASN A 457 -32.13 13.91 -30.70
C ASN A 457 -31.54 15.30 -30.48
N TRP A 458 -30.73 15.77 -31.42
CA TRP A 458 -30.20 17.14 -31.42
C TRP A 458 -31.28 18.13 -31.85
N ILE A 459 -31.59 19.10 -30.99
CA ILE A 459 -32.49 20.21 -31.31
C ILE A 459 -31.72 21.53 -31.21
N ASN A 460 -32.08 22.51 -32.04
CA ASN A 460 -31.52 23.85 -31.89
C ASN A 460 -31.93 24.42 -30.53
N ALA A 461 -30.98 24.97 -29.78
CA ALA A 461 -31.27 25.71 -28.57
C ALA A 461 -32.29 26.82 -28.91
N PRO A 462 -33.37 27.00 -28.12
CA PRO A 462 -34.36 28.02 -28.39
C PRO A 462 -33.67 29.39 -28.42
N THR A 463 -33.72 30.04 -29.58
CA THR A 463 -33.08 31.33 -29.83
C THR A 463 -33.90 32.52 -29.30
N SER A 464 -35.09 32.25 -28.75
CA SER A 464 -36.04 33.28 -28.31
C SER A 464 -36.98 32.77 -27.21
N PRO A 465 -37.40 33.61 -26.24
CA PRO A 465 -38.49 33.28 -25.31
C PRO A 465 -39.86 33.18 -25.99
N TRP A 466 -39.97 33.53 -27.28
CA TRP A 466 -41.19 33.44 -28.08
C TRP A 466 -41.33 32.05 -28.72
N SER A 467 -42.47 31.40 -28.52
CA SER A 467 -42.79 30.12 -29.15
C SER A 467 -43.22 30.32 -30.61
N THR A 468 -42.89 29.40 -31.50
CA THR A 468 -43.45 29.38 -32.87
C THR A 468 -44.68 28.48 -32.99
N SER A 469 -45.25 28.02 -31.85
CA SER A 469 -46.46 27.21 -31.77
C SER A 469 -47.21 27.41 -30.45
N GLY A 470 -48.52 27.12 -30.41
CA GLY A 470 -49.36 27.31 -29.21
C GLY A 470 -49.94 28.74 -29.07
N LEU A 471 -50.69 28.97 -27.98
CA LEU A 471 -51.47 30.21 -27.78
C LEU A 471 -50.85 31.20 -26.78
N ASN A 472 -49.88 30.81 -25.94
CA ASN A 472 -49.43 31.68 -24.84
C ASN A 472 -48.63 32.91 -25.33
N THR A 473 -47.51 32.68 -26.01
CA THR A 473 -46.65 33.72 -26.59
C THR A 473 -46.10 33.21 -27.93
N TYR A 474 -46.80 33.54 -29.01
CA TYR A 474 -46.56 33.03 -30.36
C TYR A 474 -45.87 34.08 -31.24
N TYR A 475 -44.84 33.71 -31.99
CA TYR A 475 -44.19 34.60 -32.96
C TYR A 475 -44.28 34.02 -34.37
N ASN A 476 -44.79 34.81 -35.32
CA ASN A 476 -44.86 34.44 -36.72
C ASN A 476 -44.60 35.65 -37.61
N SER A 477 -43.61 35.55 -38.50
CA SER A 477 -43.34 36.51 -39.57
C SER A 477 -43.26 37.97 -39.12
N GLY A 478 -42.64 38.21 -37.95
CA GLY A 478 -42.44 39.56 -37.40
C GLY A 478 -43.59 40.10 -36.57
N ASN A 479 -44.61 39.28 -36.26
CA ASN A 479 -45.74 39.59 -35.40
C ASN A 479 -45.73 38.71 -34.14
N VAL A 480 -46.10 39.30 -32.99
CA VAL A 480 -46.20 38.62 -31.70
C VAL A 480 -47.68 38.45 -31.32
N GLY A 481 -48.11 37.21 -31.15
CA GLY A 481 -49.42 36.82 -30.62
C GLY A 481 -49.33 36.48 -29.13
N ILE A 482 -50.25 37.01 -28.32
CA ILE A 482 -50.47 36.58 -26.93
C ILE A 482 -51.93 36.12 -26.82
N GLY A 483 -52.18 34.86 -26.50
CA GLY A 483 -53.51 34.24 -26.57
C GLY A 483 -53.95 33.78 -27.97
N THR A 484 -53.16 34.01 -29.02
CA THR A 484 -53.49 33.69 -30.43
C THR A 484 -52.30 33.10 -31.19
N SER A 485 -52.57 32.11 -32.05
CA SER A 485 -51.58 31.48 -32.94
C SER A 485 -51.62 32.05 -34.38
N SER A 486 -52.37 33.13 -34.62
CA SER A 486 -52.48 33.78 -35.94
C SER A 486 -52.50 35.31 -35.78
N PRO A 487 -51.40 35.93 -35.32
CA PRO A 487 -51.36 37.36 -35.02
C PRO A 487 -51.45 38.19 -36.31
N ALA A 488 -52.52 38.96 -36.45
CA ALA A 488 -52.78 39.80 -37.62
C ALA A 488 -52.01 41.14 -37.57
N GLN A 489 -51.43 41.48 -36.42
CA GLN A 489 -50.72 42.73 -36.15
C GLN A 489 -49.37 42.48 -35.47
N LYS A 490 -48.50 43.49 -35.45
CA LYS A 490 -47.14 43.41 -34.86
C LYS A 490 -47.14 42.93 -33.41
N LEU A 491 -48.16 43.33 -32.65
CA LEU A 491 -48.53 42.75 -31.37
C LEU A 491 -50.04 42.54 -31.39
N ASP A 492 -50.48 41.29 -31.25
CA ASP A 492 -51.88 40.87 -31.27
C ASP A 492 -52.18 40.09 -29.99
N VAL A 493 -53.01 40.65 -29.12
CA VAL A 493 -53.37 40.01 -27.84
C VAL A 493 -54.83 39.60 -27.90
N ALA A 494 -55.09 38.30 -27.96
CA ALA A 494 -56.42 37.74 -27.83
C ALA A 494 -56.77 37.57 -26.34
N GLY A 495 -57.22 38.67 -25.74
CA GLY A 495 -57.59 38.77 -24.33
C GLY A 495 -57.43 40.19 -23.79
N ASP A 496 -57.64 40.37 -22.49
CA ASP A 496 -57.51 41.67 -21.85
C ASP A 496 -56.04 42.08 -21.70
N ILE A 497 -55.71 43.30 -22.12
CA ILE A 497 -54.39 43.92 -21.87
C ILE A 497 -54.51 44.84 -20.66
N LYS A 498 -53.90 44.45 -19.54
CA LYS A 498 -53.73 45.33 -18.38
C LYS A 498 -52.38 46.04 -18.43
N LEU A 499 -52.39 47.36 -18.59
CA LEU A 499 -51.20 48.21 -18.47
C LEU A 499 -51.23 48.88 -17.10
N ASN A 500 -50.18 48.70 -16.30
CA ASN A 500 -50.11 49.30 -14.96
C ASN A 500 -49.72 50.79 -15.00
N ASN A 501 -49.14 51.26 -16.11
CA ASN A 501 -48.65 52.63 -16.33
C ASN A 501 -49.17 53.16 -17.69
N SER A 502 -48.52 54.19 -18.25
CA SER A 502 -48.90 54.82 -19.51
C SER A 502 -48.51 54.03 -20.76
N LEU A 503 -49.32 54.13 -21.82
CA LEU A 503 -49.00 53.70 -23.19
C LEU A 503 -48.52 54.93 -23.99
N TYR A 504 -47.27 54.92 -24.47
CA TYR A 504 -46.68 56.02 -25.24
C TYR A 504 -46.62 55.69 -26.73
N PHE A 505 -47.08 56.63 -27.58
CA PHE A 505 -46.90 56.57 -29.04
C PHE A 505 -46.02 57.76 -29.47
N THR A 506 -44.90 57.49 -30.15
CA THR A 506 -43.95 58.53 -30.56
C THR A 506 -44.32 59.16 -31.91
N THR A 507 -44.93 58.40 -32.82
CA THR A 507 -45.61 58.86 -34.04
C THR A 507 -46.63 57.79 -34.49
N GLY A 508 -47.88 58.17 -34.77
CA GLY A 508 -48.94 57.27 -35.24
C GLY A 508 -50.32 57.51 -34.60
N ASN A 509 -51.38 57.06 -35.29
CA ASN A 509 -52.76 57.19 -34.82
C ASN A 509 -53.12 56.06 -33.84
N PHE A 510 -53.58 56.40 -32.63
CA PHE A 510 -54.21 55.43 -31.72
C PHE A 510 -55.64 55.17 -32.18
N SER A 511 -55.95 53.92 -32.55
CA SER A 511 -57.27 53.52 -33.05
C SER A 511 -57.80 52.36 -32.20
N ILE A 512 -58.95 52.52 -31.54
CA ILE A 512 -59.64 51.44 -30.83
C ILE A 512 -60.70 50.87 -31.78
N PHE A 513 -60.63 49.58 -32.06
CA PHE A 513 -61.61 48.85 -32.86
C PHE A 513 -62.45 47.94 -31.96
N ASN A 514 -63.76 47.89 -32.19
CA ASN A 514 -64.63 46.83 -31.70
C ASN A 514 -65.27 46.19 -32.95
N GLY A 515 -64.73 45.07 -33.41
CA GLY A 515 -65.08 44.49 -34.72
C GLY A 515 -64.60 45.34 -35.92
N ASN A 516 -65.38 45.37 -37.00
CA ASN A 516 -64.98 45.92 -38.31
C ASN A 516 -65.11 47.45 -38.50
N SER A 517 -65.40 48.23 -37.44
CA SER A 517 -65.63 49.68 -37.55
C SER A 517 -64.55 50.50 -36.85
N ARG A 518 -63.93 51.43 -37.59
CA ARG A 518 -62.90 52.38 -37.11
C ARG A 518 -63.57 53.56 -36.42
N LYS A 519 -63.40 53.76 -35.10
CA LYS A 519 -63.64 55.09 -34.51
C LYS A 519 -62.45 55.98 -34.83
N VAL A 520 -62.61 56.83 -35.84
CA VAL A 520 -61.71 57.95 -36.11
C VAL A 520 -61.95 58.99 -34.99
N MET A 521 -60.94 59.28 -34.18
CA MET A 521 -60.91 60.53 -33.43
C MET A 521 -60.64 61.65 -34.44
N ASP A 522 -61.71 62.19 -35.01
CA ASP A 522 -61.62 63.33 -35.90
C ASP A 522 -61.55 64.61 -35.05
N SER A 523 -60.33 65.15 -35.02
CA SER A 523 -59.91 66.56 -34.96
C SER A 523 -60.75 67.64 -34.23
N TRP A 524 -60.00 68.57 -33.61
CA TRP A 524 -60.36 69.93 -33.12
C TRP A 524 -60.87 70.09 -31.67
N TRP A 525 -59.95 70.31 -30.72
CA TRP A 525 -59.71 71.66 -30.14
C TRP A 525 -58.75 71.66 -28.94
N SER A 526 -57.67 72.43 -29.10
CA SER A 526 -57.00 73.12 -28.01
C SER A 526 -57.97 74.11 -27.36
N SER A 527 -57.87 74.21 -26.04
CA SER A 527 -58.56 75.14 -25.14
C SER A 527 -60.05 74.87 -24.86
N SER A 528 -60.31 74.78 -23.55
CA SER A 528 -61.61 74.80 -22.86
C SER A 528 -62.61 73.68 -23.19
N LEU A 529 -62.64 72.67 -22.32
CA LEU A 529 -63.83 71.93 -21.83
C LEU A 529 -63.37 71.33 -20.48
N GLY A 530 -63.91 71.68 -19.32
CA GLY A 530 -65.33 71.90 -19.05
C GLY A 530 -65.96 70.53 -18.87
N ALA A 531 -66.50 70.29 -17.67
CA ALA A 531 -66.95 69.01 -17.16
C ALA A 531 -67.76 68.11 -18.12
N THR A 532 -67.72 66.82 -17.79
CA THR A 532 -68.62 65.69 -18.12
C THR A 532 -68.02 64.63 -19.04
N GLY A 533 -68.12 63.39 -18.55
CA GLY A 533 -67.48 62.22 -19.10
C GLY A 533 -67.95 61.86 -20.50
N LEU A 534 -67.05 61.24 -21.26
CA LEU A 534 -67.44 60.47 -22.42
C LEU A 534 -67.77 59.05 -21.96
N ASN A 535 -69.01 58.88 -21.51
CA ASN A 535 -69.67 57.60 -21.42
C ASN A 535 -70.03 57.18 -22.87
N VAL A 536 -69.55 56.03 -23.33
CA VAL A 536 -70.06 55.41 -24.56
C VAL A 536 -71.31 54.64 -24.15
N GLY A 537 -72.48 55.15 -24.60
CA GLY A 537 -73.84 54.80 -24.17
C GLY A 537 -74.15 53.31 -24.02
N ASP A 538 -75.09 52.96 -23.15
CA ASP A 538 -76.51 53.10 -23.49
C ASP A 538 -77.33 54.21 -22.80
N TYR A 539 -78.37 54.56 -23.55
CA TYR A 539 -79.43 55.57 -23.47
C TYR A 539 -80.23 55.59 -22.14
N THR A 540 -80.42 56.76 -21.51
CA THR A 540 -81.71 57.45 -21.24
C THR A 540 -81.62 58.50 -20.12
N ALA A 541 -82.33 59.61 -20.35
CA ALA A 541 -82.47 60.87 -19.59
C ALA A 541 -82.51 60.76 -18.03
N ILE A 542 -82.20 61.80 -17.24
CA ILE A 542 -83.04 62.98 -16.91
C ILE A 542 -82.28 63.87 -15.88
N ASN A 543 -82.41 65.22 -16.00
CA ASN A 543 -82.36 66.35 -15.00
C ASN A 543 -81.67 66.17 -13.61
N SER A 544 -81.04 67.16 -12.95
CA SER A 544 -81.18 68.63 -12.91
C SER A 544 -80.14 69.24 -11.96
N ALA A 545 -79.89 70.55 -12.12
CA ALA A 545 -79.07 71.45 -11.29
C ALA A 545 -79.41 71.52 -9.79
N TYR A 546 -78.46 71.87 -8.90
CA TYR A 546 -78.39 73.18 -8.19
C TYR A 546 -77.22 73.30 -7.19
N ASP A 547 -76.95 74.56 -6.87
CA ASP A 547 -75.97 75.32 -6.06
C ASP A 547 -75.77 74.96 -4.56
N TRP A 548 -74.58 75.28 -3.98
CA TRP A 548 -74.33 76.21 -2.84
C TRP A 548 -73.07 75.91 -1.98
N SER A 549 -72.32 76.96 -1.68
CA SER A 549 -71.23 77.12 -0.69
C SER A 549 -71.69 77.22 0.78
N VAL A 550 -70.92 76.72 1.79
CA VAL A 550 -70.29 77.48 2.92
C VAL A 550 -69.62 76.60 4.02
N ASN A 551 -68.39 77.00 4.40
CA ASN A 551 -67.70 77.11 5.71
C ASN A 551 -67.67 76.02 6.82
N GLU A 552 -66.44 75.48 7.03
CA GLU A 552 -65.66 75.18 8.27
C GLU A 552 -66.18 74.16 9.33
N PRO A 553 -65.31 73.55 10.18
CA PRO A 553 -64.06 72.83 9.91
C PRO A 553 -64.05 71.47 10.63
N SER A 554 -63.93 70.34 9.94
CA SER A 554 -63.33 69.10 10.48
C SER A 554 -63.39 67.98 9.45
N SER A 555 -62.28 67.24 9.36
CA SER A 555 -61.98 66.14 8.43
C SER A 555 -61.51 66.56 7.03
N ILE A 556 -60.19 66.66 6.91
CA ILE A 556 -59.50 66.56 5.63
C ILE A 556 -59.80 65.17 5.05
N ILE A 557 -60.70 65.12 4.07
CA ILE A 557 -60.75 64.05 3.08
C ILE A 557 -60.00 64.61 1.87
N THR A 558 -58.71 64.24 1.72
CA THR A 558 -57.97 64.55 0.50
C THR A 558 -58.45 63.62 -0.61
N SER A 559 -59.26 64.17 -1.52
CA SER A 559 -59.41 63.61 -2.87
C SER A 559 -58.15 63.92 -3.67
N ASN A 560 -57.76 62.94 -4.48
CA ASN A 560 -56.44 62.84 -5.12
C ASN A 560 -56.19 63.96 -6.14
N SER A 561 -55.32 64.92 -5.79
CA SER A 561 -54.31 65.57 -6.67
C SER A 561 -53.61 66.67 -5.87
N TYR A 562 -52.27 66.70 -5.91
CA TYR A 562 -51.28 67.55 -5.23
C TYR A 562 -50.71 67.03 -3.89
N PRO A 563 -49.37 67.04 -3.74
CA PRO A 563 -48.67 66.46 -2.59
C PRO A 563 -48.80 67.33 -1.33
N LEU A 564 -48.81 66.67 -0.18
CA LEU A 564 -48.61 67.27 1.14
C LEU A 564 -47.22 67.93 1.19
N LEU A 565 -47.17 69.26 1.04
CA LEU A 565 -45.95 70.05 1.25
C LEU A 565 -45.83 70.35 2.75
N VAL A 566 -45.04 69.57 3.48
CA VAL A 566 -44.65 69.90 4.86
C VAL A 566 -43.48 70.89 4.80
N THR A 567 -43.78 72.19 4.77
CA THR A 567 -42.78 73.21 5.09
C THR A 567 -42.83 73.49 6.59
N THR A 568 -41.84 73.05 7.35
CA THR A 568 -41.56 73.66 8.65
C THR A 568 -40.11 74.13 8.69
N GLY A 569 -39.95 75.43 8.88
CA GLY A 569 -38.67 76.13 8.93
C GLY A 569 -38.84 77.63 8.71
N ILE A 570 -39.38 78.32 9.72
CA ILE A 570 -39.33 79.78 9.83
C ILE A 570 -37.85 80.21 9.88
N SER A 571 -37.42 81.09 8.99
CA SER A 571 -36.17 81.85 9.10
C SER A 571 -36.30 83.15 8.31
N SER A 572 -36.09 84.27 9.00
CA SER A 572 -36.35 85.64 8.56
C SER A 572 -35.18 86.26 7.82
N ASN A 573 -35.00 85.99 6.52
CA ASN A 573 -34.12 86.81 5.68
C ASN A 573 -34.53 86.80 4.19
N PRO A 574 -34.91 87.94 3.58
CA PRO A 574 -35.26 87.99 2.16
C PRO A 574 -33.98 88.16 1.31
N GLY A 575 -33.56 87.12 0.59
CA GLY A 575 -32.48 87.29 -0.40
C GLY A 575 -31.73 86.06 -0.91
N VAL A 576 -32.00 84.84 -0.42
CA VAL A 576 -31.29 83.64 -0.91
C VAL A 576 -32.29 82.53 -1.21
N ALA A 577 -32.43 82.18 -2.49
CA ALA A 577 -33.25 81.06 -2.93
C ALA A 577 -32.51 79.74 -2.67
N TYR A 578 -32.77 79.13 -1.52
CA TYR A 578 -32.39 77.73 -1.28
C TYR A 578 -33.47 76.84 -1.88
N GLN A 579 -33.16 76.15 -2.98
CA GLN A 579 -33.98 75.07 -3.52
C GLN A 579 -33.83 73.80 -2.66
N ASN A 580 -34.28 73.84 -1.42
CA ASN A 580 -34.28 72.68 -0.54
C ASN A 580 -35.68 72.05 -0.53
N THR A 581 -35.96 71.23 -1.53
CA THR A 581 -37.18 70.42 -1.55
C THR A 581 -36.97 69.22 -0.64
N LEU A 582 -37.34 69.34 0.64
CA LEU A 582 -37.02 68.33 1.65
C LEU A 582 -37.84 67.04 1.47
N MET A 583 -39.08 67.11 0.97
CA MET A 583 -39.93 65.93 0.75
C MET A 583 -40.86 66.12 -0.47
N VAL A 584 -40.81 65.20 -1.44
CA VAL A 584 -41.69 65.17 -2.62
C VAL A 584 -42.40 63.83 -2.70
N MET A 585 -43.72 63.81 -2.85
CA MET A 585 -44.46 62.59 -3.18
C MET A 585 -44.86 62.61 -4.66
N ASN A 586 -44.41 61.64 -5.44
CA ASN A 586 -44.78 61.57 -6.86
C ASN A 586 -46.17 60.96 -7.06
N SER A 587 -46.68 60.99 -8.30
CA SER A 587 -47.99 60.42 -8.67
C SER A 587 -48.12 58.91 -8.47
N SER A 588 -47.01 58.21 -8.21
CA SER A 588 -46.96 56.77 -7.90
C SER A 588 -46.93 56.47 -6.40
N GLY A 589 -47.04 57.50 -5.53
CA GLY A 589 -47.07 57.36 -4.08
C GLY A 589 -45.70 57.15 -3.43
N TYR A 590 -44.63 57.59 -4.10
CA TYR A 590 -43.25 57.46 -3.61
C TYR A 590 -42.76 58.74 -2.95
N LEU A 591 -42.22 58.64 -1.73
CA LEU A 591 -41.69 59.75 -0.96
C LEU A 591 -40.18 59.94 -1.23
N GLY A 592 -39.82 61.00 -1.93
CA GLY A 592 -38.44 61.44 -2.15
C GLY A 592 -38.00 62.43 -1.08
N ILE A 593 -36.79 62.26 -0.53
CA ILE A 593 -36.13 63.18 0.42
C ILE A 593 -34.82 63.64 -0.25
N GLY A 594 -34.72 64.91 -0.65
CA GLY A 594 -33.55 65.42 -1.40
C GLY A 594 -33.50 65.06 -2.89
N THR A 595 -34.55 64.44 -3.45
CA THR A 595 -34.71 64.14 -4.89
C THR A 595 -36.11 64.49 -5.39
N THR A 596 -36.19 65.02 -6.61
CA THR A 596 -37.45 65.38 -7.27
C THR A 596 -38.06 64.24 -8.09
N ALA A 597 -37.34 63.12 -8.25
CA ALA A 597 -37.78 61.95 -9.01
C ALA A 597 -37.60 60.66 -8.18
N PRO A 598 -38.41 60.43 -7.13
CA PRO A 598 -38.31 59.22 -6.33
C PRO A 598 -38.67 57.98 -7.18
N THR A 599 -37.82 56.95 -7.16
CA THR A 599 -38.01 55.68 -7.92
C THR A 599 -38.40 54.51 -7.01
N SER A 600 -38.51 54.76 -5.69
CA SER A 600 -38.87 53.80 -4.66
C SER A 600 -39.74 54.46 -3.59
N LYS A 601 -40.48 53.68 -2.79
CA LYS A 601 -41.43 54.19 -1.79
C LYS A 601 -40.84 55.21 -0.82
N VAL A 602 -39.57 55.07 -0.46
CA VAL A 602 -38.76 56.08 0.24
C VAL A 602 -37.43 56.18 -0.50
N HIS A 603 -37.17 57.30 -1.18
CA HIS A 603 -35.94 57.55 -1.94
C HIS A 603 -35.20 58.77 -1.34
N ALA A 604 -34.15 58.52 -0.56
CA ALA A 604 -33.32 59.58 0.03
C ALA A 604 -32.01 59.74 -0.76
N VAL A 605 -31.69 60.96 -1.19
CA VAL A 605 -30.47 61.28 -1.95
C VAL A 605 -29.74 62.43 -1.28
N ASP A 606 -28.46 62.22 -0.94
CA ASP A 606 -27.57 63.32 -0.56
C ASP A 606 -26.99 63.96 -1.83
N ILE A 607 -27.15 65.28 -1.96
CA ILE A 607 -26.71 66.08 -3.11
C ILE A 607 -25.50 66.98 -2.76
N GLN A 608 -24.95 66.87 -1.55
CA GLN A 608 -23.77 67.62 -1.15
C GLN A 608 -22.48 67.00 -1.70
N THR A 609 -21.54 67.84 -2.14
CA THR A 609 -20.27 67.42 -2.75
C THR A 609 -19.15 67.13 -1.74
N THR A 610 -19.46 67.09 -0.43
CA THR A 610 -18.49 66.76 0.61
C THR A 610 -18.44 65.25 0.81
N ASN A 611 -17.23 64.74 0.97
CA ASN A 611 -16.94 63.34 1.28
C ASN A 611 -17.51 62.92 2.65
N ASP A 612 -18.15 61.75 2.68
CA ASP A 612 -18.64 60.98 3.85
C ASP A 612 -19.98 61.34 4.53
N ASN A 613 -20.87 62.12 3.90
CA ASN A 613 -22.23 62.32 4.46
C ASN A 613 -23.21 61.19 4.06
N PRO A 614 -23.94 60.57 5.02
CA PRO A 614 -24.92 59.53 4.72
C PRO A 614 -26.30 60.10 4.34
N ALA A 615 -26.87 59.64 3.21
CA ALA A 615 -28.23 59.99 2.79
C ALA A 615 -29.34 59.49 3.77
N VAL A 616 -29.05 58.45 4.56
CA VAL A 616 -29.90 57.95 5.65
C VAL A 616 -28.99 57.54 6.82
N TYR A 617 -29.16 58.14 7.99
CA TYR A 617 -28.41 57.83 9.21
C TYR A 617 -29.35 57.36 10.33
N GLY A 618 -29.25 56.09 10.72
CA GLY A 618 -29.96 55.56 11.90
C GLY A 618 -28.96 55.21 13.00
N SER A 619 -28.99 55.94 14.10
CA SER A 619 -28.16 55.71 15.29
C SER A 619 -29.00 55.25 16.47
N HIS A 620 -28.49 54.27 17.21
CA HIS A 620 -29.06 53.84 18.48
C HIS A 620 -28.01 54.00 19.58
N SER A 621 -28.32 54.75 20.64
CA SER A 621 -27.39 55.04 21.75
C SER A 621 -28.10 54.82 23.08
N VAL A 622 -28.03 53.59 23.59
CA VAL A 622 -28.48 53.24 24.96
C VAL A 622 -27.40 52.43 25.68
N THR A 623 -27.38 52.54 27.01
CA THR A 623 -26.40 51.91 27.91
C THR A 623 -26.67 50.43 28.20
N ASP A 624 -27.78 49.88 27.69
CA ASP A 624 -28.32 48.60 28.14
C ASP A 624 -28.24 47.56 27.00
N ASN A 625 -27.00 47.12 26.73
CA ASN A 625 -26.53 45.94 25.98
C ASN A 625 -27.11 45.50 24.62
N TYR A 626 -28.29 45.93 24.16
CA TYR A 626 -28.79 45.59 22.81
C TYR A 626 -29.72 46.67 22.23
N GLY A 627 -29.41 47.18 21.04
CA GLY A 627 -30.44 47.74 20.17
C GLY A 627 -29.95 48.10 18.77
N ILE A 628 -30.92 48.38 17.91
CA ILE A 628 -30.76 48.34 16.45
C ILE A 628 -30.95 49.75 15.89
N GLY A 629 -29.92 50.28 15.22
CA GLY A 629 -29.97 51.60 14.57
C GLY A 629 -30.85 51.62 13.31
N VAL A 630 -30.77 50.59 12.46
CA VAL A 630 -31.59 50.40 11.25
C VAL A 630 -31.86 48.90 11.05
N LYS A 631 -33.12 48.49 10.81
CA LYS A 631 -33.51 47.10 10.53
C LYS A 631 -34.17 46.99 9.15
N GLY A 632 -33.63 46.13 8.27
CA GLY A 632 -34.24 45.79 6.98
C GLY A 632 -34.88 44.40 7.02
N GLU A 633 -36.19 44.30 6.83
CA GLU A 633 -36.93 43.03 6.76
C GLU A 633 -37.54 42.84 5.38
N GLY A 634 -37.34 41.66 4.78
CA GLY A 634 -37.91 41.32 3.48
C GLY A 634 -38.04 39.81 3.31
N LYS A 635 -39.11 39.36 2.64
CA LYS A 635 -39.37 37.92 2.39
C LYS A 635 -38.35 37.26 1.46
N TRP A 636 -37.48 38.03 0.80
CA TRP A 636 -36.46 37.52 -0.12
C TRP A 636 -35.09 38.20 0.04
N LYS A 637 -35.04 39.54 0.01
CA LYS A 637 -33.82 40.32 0.36
C LYS A 637 -34.19 41.37 1.41
N GLY A 638 -33.53 41.33 2.57
CA GLY A 638 -33.75 42.29 3.67
C GLY A 638 -32.95 43.59 3.53
N VAL A 639 -31.71 43.51 3.03
CA VAL A 639 -30.80 44.64 2.74
C VAL A 639 -30.00 44.31 1.47
N TYR A 640 -29.87 45.26 0.53
CA TYR A 640 -29.10 45.09 -0.71
C TYR A 640 -28.26 46.34 -0.98
N GLY A 641 -26.92 46.20 -0.86
CA GLY A 641 -25.96 47.28 -1.11
C GLY A 641 -25.28 47.11 -2.46
N VAL A 642 -25.21 48.18 -3.24
CA VAL A 642 -24.47 48.26 -4.52
C VAL A 642 -23.60 49.50 -4.49
N SER A 643 -22.33 49.35 -4.86
CA SER A 643 -21.40 50.46 -5.00
C SER A 643 -20.62 50.28 -6.31
N SER A 644 -20.53 51.34 -7.09
CA SER A 644 -19.80 51.38 -8.35
C SER A 644 -19.01 52.67 -8.39
N SER A 645 -17.68 52.59 -8.44
CA SER A 645 -16.79 53.74 -8.59
C SER A 645 -16.03 53.66 -9.90
N ALA A 646 -15.96 54.77 -10.63
CA ALA A 646 -15.13 54.91 -11.83
C ALA A 646 -13.67 55.30 -11.50
N ILE A 647 -13.39 55.70 -10.25
CA ILE A 647 -12.08 56.17 -9.77
C ILE A 647 -11.90 55.72 -8.31
N GLY A 648 -10.88 54.92 -8.00
CA GLY A 648 -10.62 54.41 -6.64
C GLY A 648 -11.45 53.18 -6.22
N SER A 649 -11.38 52.79 -4.94
CA SER A 649 -12.02 51.59 -4.40
C SER A 649 -13.52 51.79 -4.15
N ALA A 650 -14.35 50.83 -4.57
CA ALA A 650 -15.79 50.82 -4.29
C ALA A 650 -16.12 49.79 -3.19
N THR A 651 -16.83 50.24 -2.15
CA THR A 651 -17.28 49.38 -1.04
C THR A 651 -18.80 49.43 -0.94
N ALA A 652 -19.47 48.29 -1.10
CA ALA A 652 -20.93 48.21 -1.08
C ALA A 652 -21.50 48.06 0.34
N VAL A 653 -20.81 47.32 1.21
CA VAL A 653 -21.16 47.13 2.64
C VAL A 653 -19.85 47.13 3.44
N ARG A 654 -19.75 47.97 4.47
CA ARG A 654 -18.63 48.00 5.42
C ARG A 654 -19.16 47.79 6.83
N GLY A 655 -18.63 46.81 7.55
CA GLY A 655 -18.89 46.61 8.97
C GLY A 655 -17.70 47.04 9.80
N ASP A 656 -17.92 47.91 10.79
CA ASP A 656 -16.90 48.39 11.73
C ASP A 656 -17.42 48.20 13.16
N ALA A 657 -16.62 47.60 14.04
CA ALA A 657 -17.01 47.28 15.40
C ALA A 657 -15.84 47.56 16.35
N SER A 658 -15.85 48.74 16.98
CA SER A 658 -14.83 49.21 17.93
C SER A 658 -15.39 49.36 19.36
N GLY A 659 -14.57 49.14 20.40
CA GLY A 659 -14.93 49.39 21.81
C GLY A 659 -14.14 48.53 22.82
N SER A 660 -14.13 48.92 24.10
CA SER A 660 -13.08 48.52 25.07
C SER A 660 -13.31 47.23 25.88
N ALA A 661 -14.45 46.53 25.79
CA ALA A 661 -14.77 45.48 26.79
C ALA A 661 -15.60 44.24 26.34
N ALA A 662 -15.74 43.94 25.03
CA ALA A 662 -16.48 42.73 24.60
C ALA A 662 -16.03 42.25 23.21
N SER A 663 -16.34 40.98 22.86
CA SER A 663 -16.17 40.45 21.51
C SER A 663 -16.83 41.37 20.48
N LYS A 664 -16.10 41.71 19.42
CA LYS A 664 -16.55 42.58 18.34
C LYS A 664 -16.74 41.78 17.07
N TYR A 665 -17.89 41.96 16.43
CA TYR A 665 -18.21 41.31 15.17
C TYR A 665 -18.38 42.39 14.11
N GLY A 666 -17.43 42.50 13.18
CA GLY A 666 -17.60 43.38 12.02
C GLY A 666 -18.71 42.88 11.08
N VAL A 667 -18.83 41.55 10.94
CA VAL A 667 -19.91 40.87 10.21
C VAL A 667 -20.32 39.63 11.01
N TYR A 668 -21.62 39.44 11.26
CA TYR A 668 -22.17 38.26 11.93
C TYR A 668 -23.19 37.58 11.01
N GLY A 669 -22.78 36.48 10.37
CA GLY A 669 -23.61 35.72 9.43
C GLY A 669 -24.23 34.49 10.08
N TYR A 670 -25.56 34.37 10.03
CA TYR A 670 -26.32 33.23 10.54
C TYR A 670 -27.36 32.80 9.51
N ALA A 671 -27.35 31.52 9.13
CA ALA A 671 -28.31 30.94 8.20
C ALA A 671 -28.79 29.58 8.74
N SER A 672 -30.10 29.39 8.79
CA SER A 672 -30.75 28.18 9.30
C SER A 672 -31.92 27.76 8.41
N GLY A 673 -32.10 26.45 8.23
CA GLY A 673 -33.04 25.85 7.27
C GLY A 673 -32.72 24.38 7.00
N THR A 674 -33.62 23.65 6.32
CA THR A 674 -33.51 22.20 6.09
C THR A 674 -32.57 21.81 4.93
N ASN A 675 -32.12 22.79 4.15
CA ASN A 675 -31.26 22.59 2.98
C ASN A 675 -29.87 23.21 3.24
N THR A 676 -29.13 23.55 2.18
CA THR A 676 -27.84 24.21 2.31
C THR A 676 -27.99 25.63 2.83
N ASN A 677 -27.40 25.91 3.98
CA ASN A 677 -27.38 27.23 4.60
C ASN A 677 -25.99 27.85 4.45
N TYR A 678 -25.89 29.01 3.79
CA TYR A 678 -24.65 29.77 3.70
C TYR A 678 -24.68 30.91 4.71
N GLY A 679 -23.88 30.81 5.78
CA GLY A 679 -23.69 31.93 6.72
C GLY A 679 -22.99 33.13 6.07
N ILE A 680 -22.04 32.86 5.16
CA ILE A 680 -21.36 33.83 4.29
C ILE A 680 -21.13 33.15 2.93
N TYR A 681 -21.50 33.81 1.82
CA TYR A 681 -21.23 33.36 0.45
C TYR A 681 -20.42 34.43 -0.29
N GLY A 682 -19.14 34.16 -0.53
CA GLY A 682 -18.22 35.08 -1.23
C GLY A 682 -17.94 34.61 -2.66
N SER A 683 -17.98 35.52 -3.62
CA SER A 683 -17.59 35.29 -5.00
C SER A 683 -16.93 36.54 -5.57
N ALA A 684 -15.84 36.38 -6.32
CA ALA A 684 -15.14 37.45 -7.00
C ALA A 684 -14.85 37.00 -8.45
N SER A 685 -15.10 37.87 -9.42
CA SER A 685 -14.86 37.58 -10.84
C SER A 685 -14.61 38.89 -11.62
N GLY A 686 -13.96 38.80 -12.78
CA GLY A 686 -13.69 39.94 -13.66
C GLY A 686 -12.39 40.70 -13.41
N GLY A 687 -11.67 40.43 -12.30
CA GLY A 687 -10.32 40.96 -12.05
C GLY A 687 -9.20 40.04 -12.54
N THR A 688 -7.97 40.56 -12.62
CA THR A 688 -6.75 39.77 -12.86
C THR A 688 -6.46 38.79 -11.72
N THR A 689 -6.86 39.17 -10.49
CA THR A 689 -6.86 38.34 -9.29
C THR A 689 -8.22 38.47 -8.60
N ASN A 690 -8.82 37.35 -8.22
CA ASN A 690 -10.17 37.31 -7.65
C ASN A 690 -10.14 36.60 -6.30
N TYR A 691 -10.22 37.35 -5.20
CA TYR A 691 -10.32 36.79 -3.85
C TYR A 691 -11.77 36.76 -3.39
N ALA A 692 -12.34 35.56 -3.24
CA ALA A 692 -13.67 35.40 -2.65
C ALA A 692 -13.70 35.75 -1.14
N GLY A 693 -12.54 35.71 -0.48
CA GLY A 693 -12.28 36.24 0.85
C GLY A 693 -10.79 36.53 1.02
N TYR A 694 -10.45 37.63 1.69
CA TYR A 694 -9.09 38.00 2.06
C TYR A 694 -9.05 38.16 3.58
N PHE A 695 -8.28 37.31 4.26
CA PHE A 695 -8.22 37.26 5.71
C PHE A 695 -6.81 37.64 6.15
N ASP A 696 -6.69 38.78 6.84
CA ASP A 696 -5.45 39.24 7.45
C ASP A 696 -5.53 38.98 8.97
N GLY A 697 -5.06 37.80 9.38
CA GLY A 697 -5.16 37.30 10.75
C GLY A 697 -5.51 35.81 10.85
N ASN A 698 -5.73 35.32 12.07
CA ASN A 698 -6.06 33.92 12.33
C ASN A 698 -7.47 33.58 11.85
N VAL A 699 -7.61 32.50 11.08
CA VAL A 699 -8.90 31.96 10.65
C VAL A 699 -9.20 30.69 11.44
N HIS A 700 -10.26 30.73 12.25
CA HIS A 700 -10.73 29.59 13.04
C HIS A 700 -11.94 28.94 12.38
N VAL A 701 -11.87 27.64 12.08
CA VAL A 701 -12.96 26.87 11.43
C VAL A 701 -13.30 25.65 12.28
N ASN A 702 -14.51 25.63 12.85
CA ASN A 702 -14.97 24.51 13.69
C ASN A 702 -15.41 23.28 12.88
N GLY A 703 -15.81 23.51 11.62
CA GLY A 703 -16.20 22.47 10.67
C GLY A 703 -15.05 22.11 9.73
N THR A 704 -15.39 21.62 8.54
CA THR A 704 -14.40 21.27 7.53
C THR A 704 -14.07 22.48 6.64
N LEU A 705 -12.78 22.72 6.40
CA LEU A 705 -12.32 23.58 5.30
C LEU A 705 -12.14 22.73 4.04
N SER A 706 -13.10 22.78 3.12
CA SER A 706 -13.06 22.00 1.87
C SER A 706 -12.50 22.84 0.71
N LYS A 707 -11.42 22.37 0.05
CA LYS A 707 -10.80 22.99 -1.13
C LYS A 707 -10.32 21.92 -2.11
N SER A 708 -10.37 22.20 -3.42
CA SER A 708 -10.00 21.24 -4.49
C SER A 708 -8.51 20.89 -4.53
N ALA A 709 -7.67 21.87 -4.21
CA ALA A 709 -6.25 21.72 -4.00
C ALA A 709 -5.85 22.75 -2.95
N GLY A 710 -4.70 22.58 -2.31
CA GLY A 710 -4.14 23.77 -1.68
C GLY A 710 -2.68 23.65 -1.43
N THR A 711 -2.14 24.83 -1.22
CA THR A 711 -0.73 25.07 -1.35
C THR A 711 -0.32 26.11 -0.33
N PHE A 712 0.87 25.98 0.23
CA PHE A 712 1.53 27.13 0.83
C PHE A 712 2.38 27.81 -0.23
N LYS A 713 2.28 29.14 -0.27
CA LYS A 713 3.10 30.00 -1.11
C LYS A 713 4.19 30.57 -0.21
N ILE A 714 5.45 30.31 -0.56
CA ILE A 714 6.62 30.82 0.16
C ILE A 714 7.55 31.54 -0.81
N ASP A 715 8.42 32.37 -0.28
CA ASP A 715 9.48 32.97 -1.09
C ASP A 715 10.44 31.89 -1.60
N HIS A 716 10.89 32.03 -2.85
CA HIS A 716 11.82 31.07 -3.42
C HIS A 716 13.16 31.13 -2.65
N PRO A 717 13.68 30.00 -2.13
CA PRO A 717 14.81 29.99 -1.20
C PRO A 717 16.13 30.47 -1.81
N GLN A 718 16.22 30.54 -3.14
CA GLN A 718 17.38 31.04 -3.88
C GLN A 718 17.10 32.34 -4.66
N ASP A 719 15.84 32.77 -4.75
CA ASP A 719 15.42 33.95 -5.54
C ASP A 719 14.15 34.60 -4.94
N PRO A 720 14.19 35.01 -3.66
CA PRO A 720 12.98 35.43 -2.93
C PRO A 720 12.39 36.73 -3.45
N GLU A 721 13.18 37.59 -4.08
CA GLU A 721 12.72 38.88 -4.62
C GLU A 721 11.83 38.71 -5.86
N ASN A 722 12.08 37.68 -6.68
CA ASN A 722 11.45 37.55 -8.00
C ASN A 722 10.55 36.33 -8.13
N LYS A 723 10.65 35.35 -7.23
CA LYS A 723 9.94 34.07 -7.35
C LYS A 723 9.30 33.63 -6.05
N TYR A 724 8.14 32.99 -6.22
CA TYR A 724 7.48 32.20 -5.19
C TYR A 724 7.61 30.71 -5.49
N LEU A 725 7.70 29.91 -4.44
CA LEU A 725 7.62 28.46 -4.51
C LEU A 725 6.28 28.02 -3.92
N ILE A 726 5.62 27.08 -4.62
CA ILE A 726 4.28 26.60 -4.32
C ILE A 726 4.36 25.10 -4.05
N HIS A 727 3.97 24.65 -2.85
CA HIS A 727 4.00 23.25 -2.43
C HIS A 727 2.65 22.81 -1.87
N SER A 728 2.35 21.51 -1.96
CA SER A 728 1.17 20.90 -1.34
C SER A 728 1.34 20.73 0.18
N PHE A 729 0.25 20.43 0.88
CA PHE A 729 0.24 20.22 2.33
C PHE A 729 0.84 18.86 2.73
N VAL A 730 1.69 18.88 3.77
CA VAL A 730 2.02 17.70 4.58
C VAL A 730 1.70 18.07 6.02
N GLU A 731 0.66 17.46 6.61
CA GLU A 731 0.25 17.73 7.98
C GLU A 731 1.23 17.06 8.96
N SER A 732 2.05 17.88 9.62
CA SER A 732 3.12 17.43 10.50
C SER A 732 3.53 18.55 11.45
N PRO A 733 3.96 18.23 12.69
CA PRO A 733 4.65 19.16 13.59
C PRO A 733 5.77 19.95 12.92
N ASP A 734 6.56 19.26 12.09
CA ASP A 734 7.60 19.88 11.28
C ASP A 734 7.06 20.24 9.89
N MET A 735 7.46 21.40 9.36
CA MET A 735 7.17 21.78 7.98
C MET A 735 8.00 20.92 7.00
N LYS A 736 7.41 19.80 6.55
CA LYS A 736 8.09 18.77 5.74
C LYS A 736 7.86 18.93 4.24
N ASN A 737 8.88 18.61 3.46
CA ASN A 737 8.78 18.36 2.03
C ASN A 737 9.06 16.88 1.75
N ILE A 738 8.22 16.25 0.91
CA ILE A 738 8.36 14.85 0.49
C ILE A 738 8.56 14.82 -1.02
N TYR A 739 9.57 14.09 -1.48
CA TYR A 739 9.82 13.79 -2.88
C TYR A 739 10.00 12.29 -3.03
N ASP A 740 9.43 11.71 -4.07
CA ASP A 740 9.45 10.28 -4.31
C ASP A 740 9.53 9.96 -5.80
N GLY A 741 9.83 8.71 -6.10
CA GLY A 741 9.88 8.19 -7.47
C GLY A 741 10.33 6.74 -7.50
N VAL A 742 10.53 6.24 -8.72
CA VAL A 742 11.14 4.94 -9.00
C VAL A 742 12.42 5.16 -9.78
N ALA A 743 13.47 4.39 -9.49
CA ALA A 743 14.73 4.44 -10.21
C ALA A 743 15.23 3.04 -10.54
N THR A 744 15.82 2.88 -11.72
CA THR A 744 16.48 1.65 -12.16
C THR A 744 17.96 1.70 -11.82
N LEU A 745 18.49 0.65 -11.20
CA LEU A 745 19.91 0.52 -10.89
C LEU A 745 20.72 0.25 -12.18
N ASP A 746 21.84 0.93 -12.33
CA ASP A 746 22.78 0.80 -13.44
C ASP A 746 23.58 -0.53 -13.38
N ASN A 747 24.52 -0.71 -14.30
CA ASN A 747 25.37 -1.91 -14.38
C ASN A 747 26.26 -2.13 -13.14
N GLN A 748 26.41 -1.14 -12.27
CA GLN A 748 27.12 -1.24 -11.00
C GLN A 748 26.18 -1.48 -9.81
N GLY A 749 24.87 -1.62 -10.05
CA GLY A 749 23.88 -1.78 -8.99
C GLY A 749 23.57 -0.48 -8.26
N LYS A 750 23.72 0.68 -8.93
CA LYS A 750 23.55 2.01 -8.34
C LYS A 750 22.52 2.86 -9.09
N ALA A 751 21.87 3.79 -8.39
CA ALA A 751 21.06 4.83 -9.01
C ALA A 751 21.37 6.18 -8.38
N THR A 752 21.65 7.19 -9.23
CA THR A 752 21.82 8.58 -8.80
C THR A 752 20.49 9.32 -8.97
N ILE A 753 19.92 9.78 -7.86
CA ILE A 753 18.68 10.55 -7.86
C ILE A 753 19.02 12.03 -7.86
N THR A 754 18.49 12.77 -8.83
CA THR A 754 18.65 14.24 -8.92
C THR A 754 17.39 14.93 -8.41
N LEU A 755 17.57 15.79 -7.43
CA LEU A 755 16.50 16.60 -6.82
C LEU A 755 16.54 18.03 -7.39
N PRO A 756 15.44 18.80 -7.27
CA PRO A 756 15.42 20.19 -7.70
C PRO A 756 16.57 21.00 -7.08
N SER A 757 17.09 21.98 -7.82
CA SER A 757 18.27 22.78 -7.42
C SER A 757 18.11 23.50 -6.08
N TYR A 758 16.87 23.75 -5.67
CA TYR A 758 16.52 24.40 -4.40
C TYR A 758 16.29 23.42 -3.24
N PHE A 759 16.26 22.10 -3.47
CA PHE A 759 15.88 21.12 -2.45
C PHE A 759 16.80 21.16 -1.23
N GLY A 760 18.11 21.11 -1.45
CA GLY A 760 19.12 21.15 -0.39
C GLY A 760 19.26 22.51 0.29
N SER A 761 18.91 23.61 -0.40
CA SER A 761 18.85 24.94 0.24
C SER A 761 17.59 25.11 1.09
N LEU A 762 16.48 24.49 0.70
CA LEU A 762 15.21 24.57 1.42
C LEU A 762 15.16 23.65 2.64
N ASN A 763 15.87 22.51 2.61
CA ASN A 763 15.66 21.42 3.56
C ASN A 763 16.91 21.04 4.39
N LYS A 764 16.68 20.42 5.55
CA LYS A 764 17.63 19.73 6.42
C LYS A 764 17.03 18.40 6.92
N ASP A 765 17.81 17.65 7.69
CA ASP A 765 17.36 16.46 8.43
C ASP A 765 16.69 15.40 7.55
N PHE A 766 17.39 15.02 6.47
CA PHE A 766 16.88 14.12 5.44
C PHE A 766 16.60 12.70 5.96
N ARG A 767 15.43 12.16 5.60
CA ARG A 767 15.04 10.76 5.83
C ARG A 767 14.81 10.06 4.49
N TYR A 768 15.23 8.80 4.40
CA TYR A 768 15.16 8.00 3.17
C TYR A 768 14.34 6.74 3.44
N GLN A 769 13.45 6.40 2.52
CA GLN A 769 12.75 5.12 2.48
C GLN A 769 12.97 4.49 1.12
N LEU A 770 13.38 3.23 1.10
CA LEU A 770 13.72 2.47 -0.11
C LEU A 770 12.94 1.16 -0.11
N THR A 771 12.40 0.77 -1.27
CA THR A 771 11.74 -0.52 -1.47
C THR A 771 12.18 -1.12 -2.79
N ALA A 772 12.78 -2.31 -2.73
CA ALA A 772 13.13 -3.07 -3.93
C ALA A 772 11.87 -3.60 -4.62
N ILE A 773 11.80 -3.48 -5.94
CA ILE A 773 10.67 -3.92 -6.76
C ILE A 773 11.07 -5.19 -7.53
N GLY A 774 10.21 -6.21 -7.50
CA GLY A 774 10.39 -7.47 -8.23
C GLY A 774 11.23 -8.52 -7.51
N VAL A 775 12.41 -8.16 -6.99
CA VAL A 775 13.33 -9.09 -6.31
C VAL A 775 13.86 -8.49 -5.01
N ALA A 776 14.04 -9.34 -3.98
CA ALA A 776 14.59 -8.89 -2.70
C ALA A 776 16.03 -8.39 -2.87
N ALA A 777 16.33 -7.23 -2.29
CA ALA A 777 17.66 -6.63 -2.28
C ALA A 777 18.13 -6.41 -0.84
N PRO A 778 18.66 -7.44 -0.16
CA PRO A 778 19.01 -7.36 1.27
C PRO A 778 20.16 -6.37 1.56
N ASN A 779 20.94 -5.99 0.54
CA ASN A 779 22.05 -5.05 0.66
C ASN A 779 21.68 -3.62 0.22
N LEU A 780 20.41 -3.33 -0.06
CA LEU A 780 19.97 -2.01 -0.52
C LEU A 780 20.22 -0.93 0.54
N HIS A 781 20.94 0.13 0.19
CA HIS A 781 21.28 1.22 1.10
C HIS A 781 21.49 2.56 0.37
N ILE A 782 21.52 3.65 1.13
CA ILE A 782 21.95 4.97 0.66
C ILE A 782 23.49 5.00 0.70
N GLU A 783 24.13 4.95 -0.47
CA GLU A 783 25.58 5.06 -0.58
C GLU A 783 26.06 6.49 -0.35
N GLN A 784 25.33 7.47 -0.91
CA GLN A 784 25.60 8.89 -0.74
C GLN A 784 24.34 9.60 -0.27
N LYS A 785 24.40 10.25 0.90
CA LYS A 785 23.33 11.14 1.37
C LYS A 785 23.18 12.34 0.43
N VAL A 786 22.07 13.07 0.52
CA VAL A 786 21.83 14.29 -0.26
C VAL A 786 23.03 15.24 -0.14
N GLN A 787 23.73 15.43 -1.25
CA GLN A 787 24.82 16.36 -1.44
C GLN A 787 24.69 16.96 -2.85
N ASN A 788 24.81 18.29 -2.97
CA ASN A 788 24.61 19.00 -4.23
C ASN A 788 23.27 18.66 -4.94
N ASN A 789 22.19 18.51 -4.17
CA ASN A 789 20.86 18.08 -4.63
C ASN A 789 20.83 16.70 -5.30
N THR A 790 21.79 15.81 -4.99
CA THR A 790 21.79 14.42 -5.47
C THR A 790 22.01 13.46 -4.32
N PHE A 791 21.42 12.26 -4.39
CA PHE A 791 21.76 11.16 -3.49
C PHE A 791 21.87 9.85 -4.29
N ILE A 792 22.64 8.90 -3.77
CA ILE A 792 22.95 7.65 -4.47
C ILE A 792 22.39 6.47 -3.67
N ILE A 793 21.64 5.61 -4.37
CA ILE A 793 21.14 4.33 -3.89
C ILE A 793 22.05 3.23 -4.44
N ALA A 794 22.44 2.25 -3.63
CA ALA A 794 23.30 1.14 -4.06
C ALA A 794 22.92 -0.19 -3.40
N GLY A 795 23.54 -1.27 -3.86
CA GLY A 795 23.46 -2.59 -3.23
C GLY A 795 22.35 -3.51 -3.76
N GLY A 796 21.72 -3.14 -4.88
CA GLY A 796 20.85 -4.05 -5.65
C GLY A 796 21.55 -4.57 -6.91
N SER A 797 20.88 -5.47 -7.63
CA SER A 797 21.37 -6.02 -8.90
C SER A 797 21.20 -5.01 -10.04
N ALA A 798 22.05 -5.10 -11.07
CA ALA A 798 21.90 -4.29 -12.27
C ALA A 798 20.51 -4.48 -12.92
N GLY A 799 19.88 -3.37 -13.35
CA GLY A 799 18.55 -3.35 -13.93
C GLY A 799 17.39 -3.48 -12.94
N MET A 800 17.65 -3.61 -11.63
CA MET A 800 16.61 -3.66 -10.60
C MET A 800 15.94 -2.30 -10.42
N GLU A 801 14.62 -2.28 -10.26
CA GLU A 801 13.87 -1.07 -9.92
C GLU A 801 13.72 -0.89 -8.42
N ILE A 802 13.88 0.35 -7.95
CA ILE A 802 13.76 0.74 -6.55
C ILE A 802 12.76 1.89 -6.45
N SER A 803 11.71 1.71 -5.64
CA SER A 803 10.88 2.81 -5.17
C SER A 803 11.61 3.56 -4.06
N TRP A 804 11.69 4.88 -4.16
CA TRP A 804 12.39 5.74 -3.21
C TRP A 804 11.51 6.90 -2.77
N GLN A 805 11.68 7.30 -1.52
CA GLN A 805 11.14 8.53 -0.95
C GLN A 805 12.23 9.23 -0.13
N VAL A 806 12.36 10.54 -0.31
CA VAL A 806 13.18 11.42 0.53
C VAL A 806 12.30 12.49 1.18
N THR A 807 12.40 12.60 2.50
CA THR A 807 11.72 13.64 3.28
C THR A 807 12.75 14.61 3.84
N GLY A 808 12.50 15.91 3.76
CA GLY A 808 13.31 16.95 4.39
C GLY A 808 12.47 17.92 5.23
N ILE A 809 13.03 18.43 6.32
CA ILE A 809 12.43 19.49 7.14
C ILE A 809 12.89 20.85 6.61
N ARG A 810 11.97 21.80 6.45
CA ARG A 810 12.29 23.14 5.98
C ARG A 810 13.26 23.87 6.92
N LYS A 811 14.17 24.65 6.33
CA LYS A 811 15.15 25.50 7.03
C LYS A 811 15.22 26.93 6.50
N ASP A 812 14.23 27.36 5.72
CA ASP A 812 14.13 28.75 5.30
C ASP A 812 13.88 29.69 6.49
N PRO A 813 14.22 30.99 6.38
CA PRO A 813 14.12 31.94 7.50
C PRO A 813 12.72 31.99 8.15
N TYR A 814 11.66 31.88 7.33
CA TYR A 814 10.29 31.90 7.84
C TYR A 814 9.99 30.68 8.70
N ALA A 815 10.35 29.48 8.24
CA ALA A 815 10.15 28.23 8.98
C ALA A 815 10.93 28.20 10.30
N ILE A 816 12.11 28.83 10.35
CA ILE A 816 12.93 28.93 11.58
C ILE A 816 12.29 29.91 12.59
N GLN A 817 11.78 31.05 12.14
CA GLN A 817 11.22 32.08 13.01
C GLN A 817 9.79 31.78 13.47
N ASN A 818 9.04 31.00 12.69
CA ASN A 818 7.64 30.68 12.93
C ASN A 818 7.41 29.16 13.00
N PRO A 819 8.08 28.43 13.92
CA PRO A 819 7.83 27.00 14.08
C PRO A 819 6.38 26.76 14.50
N ILE A 820 5.81 25.63 14.09
CA ILE A 820 4.49 25.22 14.57
C ILE A 820 4.62 24.91 16.07
N VAL A 821 3.90 25.67 16.90
CA VAL A 821 3.78 25.39 18.32
C VAL A 821 2.79 24.25 18.48
N VAL A 822 3.32 23.05 18.71
CA VAL A 822 2.52 21.80 18.76
C VAL A 822 1.64 21.69 20.00
N GLU A 823 2.02 22.39 21.06
CA GLU A 823 1.33 22.41 22.34
C GLU A 823 1.27 23.85 22.83
N GLU A 824 0.06 24.40 22.94
CA GLU A 824 -0.20 25.74 23.45
C GLU A 824 -1.07 25.67 24.70
N GLU A 825 -0.71 26.46 25.70
CA GLU A 825 -1.56 26.66 26.87
C GLU A 825 -2.82 27.41 26.44
N LYS A 826 -4.00 26.86 26.78
CA LYS A 826 -5.27 27.55 26.54
C LYS A 826 -5.24 28.93 27.19
N LEU A 827 -5.82 29.92 26.51
CA LEU A 827 -6.04 31.23 27.09
C LEU A 827 -6.80 31.09 28.42
N GLN A 828 -6.55 31.99 29.37
CA GLN A 828 -7.10 31.87 30.73
C GLN A 828 -8.64 31.76 30.76
N GLN A 829 -9.32 32.34 29.77
CA GLN A 829 -10.78 32.30 29.59
C GLN A 829 -11.33 30.98 29.00
N ASP A 830 -10.45 30.15 28.43
CA ASP A 830 -10.76 28.90 27.71
C ASP A 830 -10.32 27.65 28.50
N LYS A 831 -9.55 27.83 29.57
CA LYS A 831 -9.18 26.75 30.49
C LYS A 831 -10.43 26.12 31.11
N GLY A 832 -10.52 24.78 31.03
CA GLY A 832 -11.68 24.00 31.49
C GLY A 832 -12.79 23.82 30.45
N LYS A 833 -12.69 24.44 29.28
CA LYS A 833 -13.63 24.27 28.15
C LYS A 833 -13.02 23.40 27.03
N TYR A 834 -13.85 22.83 26.18
CA TYR A 834 -13.52 21.85 25.15
C TYR A 834 -14.04 22.29 23.78
N LEU A 835 -13.31 21.97 22.70
CA LEU A 835 -13.81 22.18 21.34
C LEU A 835 -15.04 21.31 21.06
N ASN A 836 -15.02 20.04 21.47
CA ASN A 836 -16.10 19.08 21.26
C ASN A 836 -16.34 18.30 22.56
N PRO A 837 -17.01 18.90 23.57
CA PRO A 837 -17.14 18.31 24.91
C PRO A 837 -17.80 16.92 24.91
N GLU A 838 -18.74 16.64 24.00
CA GLU A 838 -19.40 15.34 23.90
C GLU A 838 -18.42 14.19 23.60
N LEU A 839 -17.36 14.43 22.83
CA LEU A 839 -16.36 13.42 22.51
C LEU A 839 -15.47 13.06 23.72
N TYR A 840 -15.50 13.87 24.77
CA TYR A 840 -14.73 13.69 25.99
C TYR A 840 -15.63 13.46 27.22
N ASN A 841 -16.91 13.09 27.01
CA ASN A 841 -17.91 12.90 28.06
C ASN A 841 -18.06 14.11 29.01
N GLN A 842 -17.89 15.32 28.47
CA GLN A 842 -18.10 16.57 29.19
C GLN A 842 -19.43 17.19 28.78
N PRO A 843 -20.09 17.93 29.70
CA PRO A 843 -21.40 18.49 29.41
C PRO A 843 -21.27 19.71 28.46
N ALA A 844 -22.32 20.00 27.69
CA ALA A 844 -22.30 20.96 26.57
C ALA A 844 -21.93 22.39 27.00
N GLU A 845 -22.15 22.75 28.26
CA GLU A 845 -21.78 24.03 28.86
C GLU A 845 -20.27 24.22 29.00
N LYS A 846 -19.51 23.11 28.96
CA LYS A 846 -18.04 23.15 28.85
C LYS A 846 -17.58 23.28 27.40
N SER A 847 -18.47 23.46 26.43
CA SER A 847 -18.06 23.81 25.08
C SER A 847 -17.38 25.18 25.09
N MET A 848 -16.32 25.33 24.29
CA MET A 848 -15.75 26.64 23.97
C MET A 848 -16.71 27.49 23.12
N TYR A 849 -17.78 26.89 22.61
CA TYR A 849 -18.84 27.58 21.89
C TYR A 849 -20.04 27.79 22.81
N LYS A 850 -20.59 29.01 22.84
CA LYS A 850 -21.85 29.28 23.55
C LYS A 850 -22.94 28.37 22.97
N VAL A 851 -23.56 27.55 23.82
CA VAL A 851 -24.86 26.95 23.52
C VAL A 851 -25.80 28.13 23.24
N SER A 852 -26.23 28.29 21.99
CA SER A 852 -27.26 29.28 21.68
C SER A 852 -28.49 28.93 22.52
N GLU A 853 -28.90 29.82 23.41
CA GLU A 853 -30.23 29.76 24.01
C GLU A 853 -31.23 29.65 22.85
N LYS A 854 -32.02 28.57 22.90
CA LYS A 854 -33.02 28.23 21.89
C LYS A 854 -34.05 29.33 21.71
#